data_AF-A0A812BBR6-F1
#
_entry.id   AF-A0A812BBR6-F1
#
_cell.length_a   1.000
_cell.length_b   1.000
_cell.length_c   1.000
_cell.angle_alpha   90.00
_cell.angle_beta   90.00
_cell.angle_gamma   90.00
#
_symmetry.space_group_name_H-M   'P 1'
#
loop_
_entity.id
_entity.type
_entity.pdbx_description
1 polymer ?
#
loop_
_entity_poly.entity_id
_entity_poly.type
_entity_poly.pdbx_seq_one_letter_code
_entity_poly.pdbx_strand_id
1 'polypeptide(L)'
;MDGLFRTIVGGIFNATQIFQPYKVQAVTPDTFSSSPVDTDGSVSLYRRNGSLEAVLRLPRSHSKLYSLFRLKDDGEAYAQFRCYARRLEELTSFATTPMDVNLLQEICDCLREKPSWSAAHVAAYVGFDEAFHDQCMRSKVNEPSDFTKLSPLMVAVQAKQDKCVTKLLHCGATLKSQDKDGNTVFHYAVESTVDIIEILSKYPYSREMINCKNNKRETAIGLSCLKNLSTFTEALLHAGADPCISNGTFFPIHAALKTGDLKSVELLCKNNAYQMDLHDSKYGGYPIHWARTEEAISLLNQYKCDINAVTSVTQHSALHVMILKDRIDCAMALLCLGANTNLQDKELNTVLHLSVMIGNIDLVRALVIFGSNVNLRNKKHQTARHIASTSSSAQSGEILYVLHECGAVRCNPDMSGCMRGCVAEGTFNGAAKQKSRDSIDVDAFCEEMMNSKIIHETTYHPARGKKVLCLDGGGIRGLVLIQLLIEIERRVQRPIRECFDWIGGTSTGGILALAIAHGKSLQYCKGLYFRMKDEVFYGKRPYSSENLEKILKKEFGEHTTMDSITHPKVIVTAVLANRMPPKLHLFRNYIPLSFFPEDETDSVITRIYEQKVWHAARCSGAAPTFFRPSGLFLDGGLMSNNPTLDVLAEINQYNLGLEQNNMPSEHLGLVVSLGTGRPPTVPIKSVDVFRPDSLLDVARCAAGVSTLGNLILSQVTNTDDRPVLQARSWCNMLKVPYFRFNPQLSEDIQLDCHDSKVIVNMLWETQSYIVANSARIQTLVDFLKK
;
A
#
# COMPACT_ATOMS: atom_id res chain seq x y z
N MET A 1 -21.72 -25.26 37.89
CA MET A 1 -21.87 -25.19 39.36
C MET A 1 -22.06 -23.73 39.74
N ASP A 2 -22.72 -23.52 40.88
CA ASP A 2 -23.07 -22.22 41.51
C ASP A 2 -24.47 -21.66 41.19
N GLY A 3 -25.36 -22.55 40.76
CA GLY A 3 -26.80 -22.44 40.99
C GLY A 3 -27.19 -23.11 42.31
N LEU A 4 -26.66 -22.67 43.46
CA LEU A 4 -27.11 -23.13 44.79
C LEU A 4 -26.77 -22.20 45.97
N PHE A 5 -26.55 -20.90 45.74
CA PHE A 5 -26.29 -19.90 46.81
C PHE A 5 -27.33 -18.77 46.86
N ARG A 6 -28.50 -18.96 46.22
CA ARG A 6 -29.57 -17.94 46.15
C ARG A 6 -30.83 -18.27 46.94
N THR A 7 -30.83 -19.33 47.72
CA THR A 7 -32.00 -19.72 48.51
C THR A 7 -31.49 -20.07 49.91
N ILE A 8 -31.96 -19.34 50.93
CA ILE A 8 -31.70 -19.58 52.36
C ILE A 8 -30.41 -18.91 52.90
N VAL A 9 -30.32 -17.57 52.90
CA VAL A 9 -30.06 -16.70 54.07
C VAL A 9 -30.41 -15.27 53.64
N GLY A 10 -31.65 -14.87 53.89
CA GLY A 10 -32.13 -13.51 53.58
C GLY A 10 -33.56 -13.24 54.04
N GLY A 11 -34.10 -14.09 54.92
CA GLY A 11 -35.26 -13.75 55.73
C GLY A 11 -34.80 -12.92 56.92
N ILE A 12 -35.56 -11.87 57.24
CA ILE A 12 -35.28 -10.80 58.22
C ILE A 12 -34.46 -9.62 57.64
N PHE A 13 -35.04 -8.92 56.66
CA PHE A 13 -34.98 -7.46 56.59
C PHE A 13 -36.35 -6.96 56.11
N ASN A 14 -37.26 -6.76 57.06
CA ASN A 14 -38.48 -5.99 56.84
C ASN A 14 -38.11 -4.51 56.61
N ALA A 15 -38.75 -3.90 55.61
CA ALA A 15 -39.08 -2.49 55.55
C ALA A 15 -37.94 -1.47 55.82
N THR A 16 -37.05 -1.29 54.84
CA THR A 16 -36.61 0.06 54.47
C THR A 16 -36.75 0.20 52.96
N GLN A 17 -37.82 0.86 52.51
CA GLN A 17 -37.82 1.44 51.17
C GLN A 17 -36.56 2.33 51.11
N ILE A 18 -35.57 1.92 50.31
CA ILE A 18 -34.42 2.76 50.01
C ILE A 18 -34.99 4.07 49.50
N PHE A 19 -34.80 5.14 50.28
CA PHE A 19 -35.33 6.46 49.97
C PHE A 19 -34.60 6.97 48.73
N GLN A 20 -35.23 6.80 47.56
CA GLN A 20 -34.73 7.33 46.30
C GLN A 20 -35.45 8.65 46.03
N PRO A 21 -34.81 9.80 46.34
CA PRO A 21 -35.46 11.11 46.34
C PRO A 21 -36.03 11.50 44.98
N TYR A 22 -35.48 11.00 43.89
CA TYR A 22 -35.86 11.37 42.51
C TYR A 22 -36.55 10.26 41.72
N LYS A 23 -36.99 9.18 42.37
CA LYS A 23 -37.68 8.08 41.70
C LYS A 23 -39.16 8.40 41.48
N VAL A 24 -39.58 8.41 40.22
CA VAL A 24 -40.96 8.58 39.80
C VAL A 24 -41.77 7.34 40.15
N GLN A 25 -42.95 7.54 40.76
CA GLN A 25 -43.83 6.45 41.19
C GLN A 25 -45.29 6.80 40.93
N ALA A 26 -46.06 5.85 40.39
CA ALA A 26 -47.51 5.98 40.33
C ALA A 26 -48.10 5.93 41.74
N VAL A 27 -48.97 6.88 42.05
CA VAL A 27 -49.58 7.08 43.38
C VAL A 27 -51.10 7.27 43.23
N THR A 28 -51.86 6.92 44.28
CA THR A 28 -53.32 7.04 44.26
C THR A 28 -53.80 8.39 44.81
N PRO A 29 -54.96 8.91 44.36
CA PRO A 29 -55.51 10.18 44.86
C PRO A 29 -55.71 10.24 46.37
N ASP A 30 -56.10 9.12 46.99
CA ASP A 30 -56.36 9.01 48.43
C ASP A 30 -55.11 9.31 49.29
N THR A 31 -53.92 9.20 48.69
CA THR A 31 -52.65 9.47 49.38
C THR A 31 -52.41 10.96 49.65
N PHE A 32 -53.16 11.87 49.01
CA PHE A 32 -52.97 13.32 49.08
C PHE A 32 -54.28 14.03 49.46
N SER A 33 -54.73 13.84 50.71
CA SER A 33 -55.93 14.45 51.26
C SER A 33 -55.73 15.86 51.82
N SER A 34 -54.47 16.30 52.02
CA SER A 34 -54.13 17.66 52.45
C SER A 34 -54.12 18.64 51.27
N SER A 35 -54.35 19.93 51.54
CA SER A 35 -54.17 20.98 50.54
C SER A 35 -52.70 21.09 50.13
N PRO A 36 -52.38 21.23 48.82
CA PRO A 36 -51.00 21.40 48.37
C PRO A 36 -50.41 22.71 48.93
N VAL A 37 -49.10 22.68 49.17
CA VAL A 37 -48.31 23.82 49.65
C VAL A 37 -48.12 24.85 48.55
N ASP A 38 -47.94 24.38 47.32
CA ASP A 38 -47.85 25.20 46.11
C ASP A 38 -48.41 24.39 44.93
N THR A 39 -48.95 25.06 43.92
CA THR A 39 -49.48 24.41 42.71
C THR A 39 -49.24 25.31 41.53
N ASP A 40 -48.55 24.77 40.53
CA ASP A 40 -48.23 25.45 39.28
C ASP A 40 -48.62 24.51 38.13
N GLY A 41 -49.69 24.88 37.44
CA GLY A 41 -50.28 24.10 36.37
C GLY A 41 -50.73 22.70 36.81
N SER A 42 -50.14 21.68 36.16
CA SER A 42 -50.45 20.26 36.39
C SER A 42 -49.64 19.62 37.52
N VAL A 43 -48.73 20.36 38.17
CA VAL A 43 -47.85 19.85 39.23
C VAL A 43 -48.17 20.54 40.56
N SER A 44 -48.39 19.74 41.60
CA SER A 44 -48.68 20.20 42.96
C SER A 44 -47.60 19.73 43.94
N LEU A 45 -47.17 20.60 44.83
CA LEU A 45 -46.18 20.32 45.86
C LEU A 45 -46.87 20.05 47.20
N TYR A 46 -46.64 18.89 47.80
CA TYR A 46 -47.24 18.49 49.08
C TYR A 46 -46.17 18.34 50.16
N ARG A 47 -46.51 18.70 51.41
CA ARG A 47 -45.65 18.44 52.56
C ARG A 47 -46.08 17.14 53.23
N ARG A 48 -45.18 16.15 53.26
CA ARG A 48 -45.45 14.81 53.80
C ARG A 48 -44.23 14.26 54.53
N ASN A 49 -44.42 13.82 55.77
CA ASN A 49 -43.41 13.17 56.61
C ASN A 49 -42.07 13.92 56.69
N GLY A 50 -42.11 15.26 56.76
CA GLY A 50 -40.90 16.10 56.82
C GLY A 50 -40.15 16.27 55.50
N SER A 51 -40.73 15.85 54.37
CA SER A 51 -40.22 16.09 53.02
C SER A 51 -41.28 16.79 52.15
N LEU A 52 -40.83 17.54 51.14
CA LEU A 52 -41.67 18.06 50.08
C LEU A 52 -41.70 17.04 48.92
N GLU A 53 -42.92 16.67 48.51
CA GLU A 53 -43.20 15.71 47.46
C GLU A 53 -43.94 16.40 46.31
N ALA A 54 -43.35 16.42 45.12
CA ALA A 54 -44.00 16.97 43.92
C ALA A 54 -44.80 15.90 43.19
N VAL A 55 -46.04 16.20 42.85
CA VAL A 55 -46.99 15.27 42.26
C VAL A 55 -47.55 15.84 40.96
N LEU A 56 -47.41 15.10 39.88
CA LEU A 56 -48.00 15.41 38.58
C LEU A 56 -49.40 14.81 38.47
N ARG A 57 -50.37 15.63 38.05
CA ARG A 57 -51.73 15.23 37.70
C ARG A 57 -51.94 15.38 36.20
N LEU A 58 -52.22 14.27 35.51
CA LEU A 58 -52.43 14.32 34.06
C LEU A 58 -53.78 14.99 33.72
N PRO A 59 -53.82 16.00 32.83
CA PRO A 59 -55.03 16.79 32.55
C PRO A 59 -56.24 15.99 32.04
N ARG A 60 -56.04 14.86 31.35
CA ARG A 60 -57.12 14.04 30.75
C ARG A 60 -57.36 12.69 31.45
N SER A 61 -56.61 12.39 32.51
CA SER A 61 -56.73 11.15 33.28
C SER A 61 -56.72 11.47 34.77
N HIS A 62 -57.86 11.92 35.31
CA HIS A 62 -58.00 12.28 36.73
C HIS A 62 -57.70 11.12 37.71
N SER A 63 -57.60 9.87 37.24
CA SER A 63 -57.37 8.69 38.07
C SER A 63 -55.90 8.33 38.31
N LYS A 64 -54.94 8.92 37.58
CA LYS A 64 -53.50 8.57 37.70
C LYS A 64 -52.67 9.78 38.13
N LEU A 65 -52.03 9.66 39.29
CA LEU A 65 -51.07 10.63 39.82
C LEU A 65 -49.67 10.02 39.81
N TYR A 66 -48.66 10.85 39.61
CA TYR A 66 -47.27 10.43 39.64
C TYR A 66 -46.49 11.29 40.62
N SER A 67 -45.90 10.68 41.64
CA SER A 67 -44.90 11.30 42.51
C SER A 67 -43.61 11.44 41.72
N LEU A 68 -43.11 12.66 41.55
CA LEU A 68 -41.94 12.99 40.72
C LEU A 68 -40.64 12.98 41.55
N PHE A 69 -40.68 13.59 42.73
CA PHE A 69 -39.56 13.60 43.68
C PHE A 69 -40.06 13.77 45.11
N ARG A 70 -39.21 13.41 46.08
CA ARG A 70 -39.38 13.53 47.53
C ARG A 70 -38.07 14.07 48.13
N LEU A 71 -38.06 15.34 48.49
CA LEU A 71 -36.86 16.05 48.96
C LEU A 71 -37.05 16.59 50.38
N LYS A 72 -36.00 16.48 51.21
CA LYS A 72 -36.01 16.97 52.59
C LYS A 72 -35.57 18.43 52.70
N ASP A 73 -34.76 18.91 51.76
CA ASP A 73 -34.37 20.31 51.68
C ASP A 73 -35.44 21.12 50.97
N ASP A 74 -36.01 22.10 51.68
CA ASP A 74 -37.09 22.91 51.14
C ASP A 74 -36.61 23.76 49.94
N GLY A 75 -35.40 24.30 49.99
CA GLY A 75 -34.85 25.17 48.93
C GLY A 75 -34.66 24.42 47.61
N GLU A 76 -34.04 23.25 47.66
CA GLU A 76 -33.84 22.34 46.54
C GLU A 76 -35.20 21.88 45.97
N ALA A 77 -36.15 21.53 46.84
CA ALA A 77 -37.49 21.11 46.43
C ALA A 77 -38.23 22.22 45.65
N TYR A 78 -38.21 23.46 46.13
CA TYR A 78 -38.84 24.58 45.42
C TYR A 78 -38.12 24.95 44.12
N ALA A 79 -36.80 24.79 44.05
CA ALA A 79 -36.04 25.00 42.83
C ALA A 79 -36.41 23.95 41.76
N GLN A 80 -36.48 22.68 42.14
CA GLN A 80 -36.87 21.60 41.23
C GLN A 80 -38.34 21.67 40.85
N PHE A 81 -39.23 22.00 41.78
CA PHE A 81 -40.65 22.21 41.52
C PHE A 81 -40.87 23.26 40.43
N ARG A 82 -40.22 24.43 40.57
CA ARG A 82 -40.28 25.50 39.56
C ARG A 82 -39.65 25.09 38.23
N CYS A 83 -38.61 24.25 38.25
CA CYS A 83 -38.00 23.71 37.04
C CYS A 83 -38.98 22.79 36.29
N TYR A 84 -39.70 21.93 37.02
CA TYR A 84 -40.53 20.87 36.46
C TYR A 84 -41.91 21.38 36.03
N ALA A 85 -42.59 22.17 36.86
CA ALA A 85 -44.01 22.47 36.74
C ALA A 85 -44.41 22.96 35.33
N ARG A 86 -43.81 24.07 34.89
CA ARG A 86 -44.11 24.69 33.58
C ARG A 86 -43.78 23.77 32.39
N ARG A 87 -42.67 23.02 32.45
CA ARG A 87 -42.20 22.18 31.34
C ARG A 87 -42.99 20.88 31.24
N LEU A 88 -43.35 20.29 32.37
CA LEU A 88 -44.22 19.11 32.41
C LEU A 88 -45.65 19.47 32.00
N GLU A 89 -46.17 20.64 32.38
CA GLU A 89 -47.47 21.10 31.89
C GLU A 89 -47.49 21.20 30.35
N GLU A 90 -46.45 21.78 29.75
CA GLU A 90 -46.30 21.85 28.28
C GLU A 90 -46.20 20.46 27.63
N LEU A 91 -45.51 19.51 28.25
CA LEU A 91 -45.38 18.13 27.74
C LEU A 91 -46.65 17.28 27.93
N THR A 92 -47.44 17.56 28.98
CA THR A 92 -48.55 16.71 29.43
C THR A 92 -49.93 17.20 28.97
N SER A 93 -50.05 18.46 28.57
CA SER A 93 -51.31 19.11 28.18
C SER A 93 -52.04 18.43 27.02
N PHE A 94 -51.35 17.62 26.21
CA PHE A 94 -51.89 17.01 24.99
C PHE A 94 -51.75 15.48 24.90
N ALA A 95 -51.15 14.83 25.89
CA ALA A 95 -50.91 13.37 25.84
C ALA A 95 -52.24 12.59 25.71
N THR A 96 -52.50 12.06 24.51
CA THR A 96 -53.60 11.12 24.23
C THR A 96 -53.22 9.69 24.60
N THR A 97 -51.91 9.43 24.68
CA THR A 97 -51.27 8.21 25.13
C THR A 97 -50.95 8.30 26.63
N PRO A 98 -51.10 7.21 27.40
CA PRO A 98 -50.72 7.20 28.79
C PRO A 98 -49.19 7.29 28.91
N MET A 99 -48.66 8.39 29.44
CA MET A 99 -47.24 8.44 29.83
C MET A 99 -46.98 7.38 30.89
N ASP A 100 -46.02 6.50 30.61
CA ASP A 100 -45.57 5.50 31.54
C ASP A 100 -44.59 6.10 32.56
N VAL A 101 -44.36 5.37 33.64
CA VAL A 101 -43.48 5.82 34.73
C VAL A 101 -42.04 6.00 34.23
N ASN A 102 -41.61 5.20 33.23
CA ASN A 102 -40.25 5.23 32.72
C ASN A 102 -39.98 6.48 31.88
N LEU A 103 -40.87 6.85 30.97
CA LEU A 103 -40.72 8.07 30.18
C LEU A 103 -40.75 9.31 31.09
N LEU A 104 -41.62 9.34 32.10
CA LEU A 104 -41.63 10.42 33.09
C LEU A 104 -40.35 10.47 33.93
N GLN A 105 -39.77 9.31 34.25
CA GLN A 105 -38.46 9.23 34.92
C GLN A 105 -37.37 9.84 34.04
N GLU A 106 -37.29 9.46 32.77
CA GLU A 106 -36.31 10.00 31.81
C GLU A 106 -36.46 11.50 31.61
N ILE A 107 -37.70 12.00 31.51
CA ILE A 107 -38.00 13.45 31.41
C ILE A 107 -37.53 14.18 32.68
N CYS A 108 -37.84 13.66 33.87
CA CYS A 108 -37.42 14.26 35.13
C CYS A 108 -35.90 14.25 35.29
N ASP A 109 -35.25 13.15 34.92
CA ASP A 109 -33.79 13.03 34.96
C ASP A 109 -33.14 14.03 34.00
N CYS A 110 -33.67 14.16 32.78
CA CYS A 110 -33.22 15.14 31.80
C CYS A 110 -33.38 16.59 32.30
N LEU A 111 -34.53 16.94 32.88
CA LEU A 111 -34.78 18.27 33.45
C LEU A 111 -33.83 18.61 34.61
N ARG A 112 -33.49 17.61 35.42
CA ARG A 112 -32.53 17.77 36.53
C ARG A 112 -31.11 17.98 36.01
N GLU A 113 -30.69 17.24 34.99
CA GLU A 113 -29.36 17.37 34.40
C GLU A 113 -29.21 18.63 33.53
N LYS A 114 -30.30 19.08 32.90
CA LYS A 114 -30.34 20.18 31.94
C LYS A 114 -31.48 21.16 32.27
N PRO A 115 -31.38 21.91 33.39
CA PRO A 115 -32.46 22.79 33.85
C PRO A 115 -32.75 23.99 32.93
N SER A 116 -31.88 24.28 31.96
CA SER A 116 -32.06 25.33 30.94
C SER A 116 -32.76 24.86 29.67
N TRP A 117 -33.03 23.56 29.53
CA TRP A 117 -33.71 23.04 28.34
C TRP A 117 -35.19 23.41 28.35
N SER A 118 -35.72 23.78 27.18
CA SER A 118 -37.16 23.97 26.99
C SER A 118 -37.87 22.60 26.90
N ALA A 119 -39.20 22.59 27.02
CA ALA A 119 -39.99 21.37 26.85
C ALA A 119 -39.70 20.67 25.50
N ALA A 120 -39.48 21.44 24.43
CA ALA A 120 -39.14 20.90 23.11
C ALA A 120 -37.78 20.18 23.09
N HIS A 121 -36.76 20.69 23.79
CA HIS A 121 -35.46 20.02 23.90
C HIS A 121 -35.56 18.69 24.65
N VAL A 122 -36.33 18.67 25.75
CA VAL A 122 -36.53 17.46 26.54
C VAL A 122 -37.29 16.41 25.74
N ALA A 123 -38.39 16.79 25.06
CA ALA A 123 -39.14 15.90 24.17
C ALA A 123 -38.25 15.34 23.05
N ALA A 124 -37.39 16.17 22.47
CA ALA A 124 -36.43 15.77 21.46
C ALA A 124 -35.41 14.74 21.98
N TYR A 125 -34.87 14.95 23.19
CA TYR A 125 -33.87 14.08 23.81
C TYR A 125 -34.43 12.69 24.13
N VAL A 126 -35.61 12.62 24.76
CA VAL A 126 -36.25 11.35 25.14
C VAL A 126 -36.95 10.66 23.97
N GLY A 127 -37.06 11.33 22.81
CA GLY A 127 -37.74 10.79 21.64
C GLY A 127 -39.27 10.81 21.71
N PHE A 128 -39.86 11.69 22.53
CA PHE A 128 -41.31 11.84 22.65
C PHE A 128 -41.89 12.67 21.50
N ASP A 129 -41.99 12.04 20.32
CA ASP A 129 -42.40 12.70 19.07
C ASP A 129 -43.88 13.13 19.06
N GLU A 130 -44.72 12.46 19.85
CA GLU A 130 -46.15 12.78 19.99
C GLU A 130 -46.40 14.19 20.53
N ALA A 131 -45.49 14.73 21.36
CA ALA A 131 -45.60 16.09 21.89
C ALA A 131 -45.69 17.17 20.81
N PHE A 132 -45.12 16.93 19.62
CA PHE A 132 -45.10 17.89 18.52
C PHE A 132 -46.40 17.89 17.68
N HIS A 133 -47.45 17.18 18.10
CA HIS A 133 -48.79 17.41 17.57
C HIS A 133 -49.36 18.76 18.02
N ASP A 134 -48.94 19.24 19.19
CA ASP A 134 -49.43 20.47 19.76
C ASP A 134 -48.83 21.72 19.12
N GLN A 135 -49.65 22.77 19.00
CA GLN A 135 -49.28 24.04 18.40
C GLN A 135 -48.29 24.83 19.28
N CYS A 136 -48.39 24.75 20.62
CA CYS A 136 -47.42 25.40 21.51
C CYS A 136 -46.05 24.74 21.35
N MET A 137 -45.98 23.41 21.35
CA MET A 137 -44.72 22.68 21.13
C MET A 137 -44.13 22.93 19.73
N ARG A 138 -44.98 23.00 18.69
CA ARG A 138 -44.56 23.37 17.33
C ARG A 138 -43.94 24.76 17.24
N SER A 139 -44.44 25.73 18.01
CA SER A 139 -43.86 27.08 18.02
C SER A 139 -42.42 27.11 18.57
N LYS A 140 -42.03 26.09 19.36
CA LYS A 140 -40.74 26.01 20.04
C LYS A 140 -39.70 25.11 19.37
N VAL A 141 -40.01 24.48 18.23
CA VAL A 141 -39.12 23.51 17.56
C VAL A 141 -37.78 24.10 17.10
N ASN A 142 -37.69 25.43 17.00
CA ASN A 142 -36.49 26.16 16.60
C ASN A 142 -35.91 27.05 17.72
N GLU A 143 -36.43 26.97 18.95
CA GLU A 143 -35.88 27.73 20.08
C GLU A 143 -34.47 27.23 20.42
N PRO A 144 -33.45 28.10 20.47
CA PRO A 144 -32.13 27.71 20.90
C PRO A 144 -32.07 27.55 22.42
N SER A 145 -31.33 26.56 22.92
CA SER A 145 -31.02 26.46 24.35
C SER A 145 -30.17 27.65 24.83
N ASP A 146 -30.37 28.08 26.08
CA ASP A 146 -29.76 29.31 26.60
C ASP A 146 -28.22 29.32 26.52
N PHE A 147 -27.58 28.24 26.97
CA PHE A 147 -26.11 28.19 27.11
C PHE A 147 -25.39 27.60 25.91
N THR A 148 -25.98 26.59 25.27
CA THR A 148 -25.32 25.86 24.17
C THR A 148 -25.84 26.26 22.80
N LYS A 149 -26.96 27.00 22.73
CA LYS A 149 -27.67 27.32 21.48
C LYS A 149 -28.05 26.09 20.64
N LEU A 150 -28.19 24.94 21.29
CA LEU A 150 -28.68 23.73 20.63
C LEU A 150 -30.13 23.98 20.21
N SER A 151 -30.53 23.44 19.06
CA SER A 151 -31.95 23.34 18.71
C SER A 151 -32.51 21.99 19.16
N PRO A 152 -33.84 21.87 19.37
CA PRO A 152 -34.49 20.58 19.60
C PRO A 152 -34.11 19.53 18.55
N LEU A 153 -34.01 19.92 17.28
CA LEU A 153 -33.57 19.02 16.21
C LEU A 153 -32.15 18.48 16.43
N MET A 154 -31.19 19.32 16.80
CA MET A 154 -29.82 18.88 17.10
C MET A 154 -29.78 17.92 18.29
N VAL A 155 -30.60 18.17 19.32
CA VAL A 155 -30.71 17.29 20.49
C VAL A 155 -31.29 15.94 20.11
N ALA A 156 -32.35 15.90 19.29
CA ALA A 156 -32.92 14.64 18.79
C ALA A 156 -31.89 13.83 17.97
N VAL A 157 -31.09 14.50 17.14
CA VAL A 157 -30.01 13.86 16.38
C VAL A 157 -28.92 13.32 17.31
N GLN A 158 -28.46 14.12 18.28
CA GLN A 158 -27.46 13.71 19.24
C GLN A 158 -27.93 12.51 20.09
N ALA A 159 -29.23 12.47 20.43
CA ALA A 159 -29.86 11.38 21.17
C ALA A 159 -30.24 10.16 20.31
N LYS A 160 -29.95 10.18 18.99
CA LYS A 160 -30.23 9.09 18.03
C LYS A 160 -31.72 8.74 17.92
N GLN A 161 -32.58 9.76 17.95
CA GLN A 161 -34.05 9.61 17.95
C GLN A 161 -34.64 9.79 16.54
N ASP A 162 -34.47 8.82 15.64
CA ASP A 162 -34.80 8.94 14.21
C ASP A 162 -36.28 9.33 13.94
N LYS A 163 -37.21 8.74 14.70
CA LYS A 163 -38.65 9.05 14.61
C LYS A 163 -38.94 10.50 15.01
N CYS A 164 -38.31 10.95 16.09
CA CYS A 164 -38.46 12.31 16.60
C CYS A 164 -37.83 13.34 15.65
N VAL A 165 -36.66 13.02 15.08
CA VAL A 165 -36.02 13.83 14.01
C VAL A 165 -36.98 14.01 12.83
N THR A 166 -37.58 12.92 12.35
CA THR A 166 -38.54 12.98 11.24
C THR A 166 -39.75 13.84 11.60
N LYS A 167 -40.30 13.69 12.81
CA LYS A 167 -41.45 14.47 13.27
C LYS A 167 -41.13 15.96 13.39
N LEU A 168 -40.01 16.31 14.00
CA LEU A 168 -39.53 17.69 14.14
C LEU A 168 -39.40 18.39 12.80
N LEU A 169 -38.84 17.71 11.80
CA LEU A 169 -38.70 18.25 10.44
C LEU A 169 -40.06 18.49 9.77
N HIS A 170 -41.03 17.59 9.91
CA HIS A 170 -42.41 17.81 9.45
C HIS A 170 -43.10 18.98 10.17
N CYS A 171 -42.71 19.25 11.41
CA CYS A 171 -43.22 20.36 12.21
C CYS A 171 -42.52 21.71 11.93
N GLY A 172 -41.62 21.77 10.94
CA GLY A 172 -40.95 23.02 10.55
C GLY A 172 -39.64 23.30 11.28
N ALA A 173 -38.99 22.28 11.86
CA ALA A 173 -37.63 22.43 12.37
C ALA A 173 -36.65 22.80 11.23
N THR A 174 -35.83 23.81 11.46
CA THR A 174 -34.87 24.32 10.46
C THR A 174 -33.52 23.63 10.55
N LEU A 175 -32.92 23.35 9.39
CA LEU A 175 -31.54 22.84 9.30
C LEU A 175 -30.50 23.95 9.52
N LYS A 176 -30.91 25.23 9.49
CA LYS A 176 -30.02 26.41 9.52
C LYS A 176 -29.50 26.78 10.90
N SER A 177 -30.04 26.17 11.95
CA SER A 177 -29.61 26.41 13.33
C SER A 177 -28.13 26.05 13.50
N GLN A 178 -27.43 26.80 14.35
CA GLN A 178 -26.04 26.58 14.74
C GLN A 178 -25.91 26.67 16.26
N ASP A 179 -25.13 25.76 16.85
CA ASP A 179 -24.78 25.83 18.27
C ASP A 179 -23.75 26.95 18.55
N LYS A 180 -23.32 27.08 19.81
CA LYS A 180 -22.28 28.04 20.20
C LYS A 180 -20.93 27.85 19.47
N ASP A 181 -20.64 26.64 19.02
CA ASP A 181 -19.40 26.23 18.36
C ASP A 181 -19.55 26.26 16.81
N GLY A 182 -20.69 26.76 16.31
CA GLY A 182 -21.01 26.85 14.88
C GLY A 182 -21.40 25.50 14.25
N ASN A 183 -21.58 24.44 15.04
CA ASN A 183 -21.98 23.12 14.55
C ASN A 183 -23.44 23.17 14.07
N THR A 184 -23.65 22.64 12.87
CA THR A 184 -24.97 22.41 12.29
C THR A 184 -25.48 21.02 12.66
N VAL A 185 -26.75 20.73 12.36
CA VAL A 185 -27.34 19.40 12.55
C VAL A 185 -26.53 18.28 11.87
N PHE A 186 -25.88 18.56 10.73
CA PHE A 186 -25.02 17.59 10.03
C PHE A 186 -23.73 17.25 10.80
N HIS A 187 -23.19 18.18 11.59
CA HIS A 187 -22.02 17.88 12.44
C HIS A 187 -22.41 16.91 13.56
N TYR A 188 -23.58 17.10 14.17
CA TYR A 188 -24.13 16.17 15.14
C TYR A 188 -24.51 14.83 14.52
N ALA A 189 -24.95 14.83 13.25
CA ALA A 189 -25.31 13.60 12.54
C ALA A 189 -24.13 12.61 12.46
N VAL A 190 -22.89 13.12 12.31
CA VAL A 190 -21.65 12.31 12.28
C VAL A 190 -21.37 11.60 13.61
N GLU A 191 -21.99 12.03 14.72
CA GLU A 191 -21.86 11.39 16.03
C GLU A 191 -23.07 10.50 16.39
N SER A 192 -24.01 10.32 15.46
CA SER A 192 -25.31 9.69 15.69
C SER A 192 -25.49 8.33 14.94
N THR A 193 -26.49 8.21 14.08
CA THR A 193 -26.77 7.08 13.18
C THR A 193 -26.66 7.54 11.72
N VAL A 194 -26.36 6.60 10.82
CA VAL A 194 -26.21 6.90 9.39
C VAL A 194 -27.55 7.28 8.75
N ASP A 195 -28.63 6.63 9.19
CA ASP A 195 -30.01 6.86 8.70
C ASP A 195 -30.46 8.32 8.89
N ILE A 196 -29.99 8.99 9.94
CA ILE A 196 -30.28 10.41 10.17
C ILE A 196 -29.75 11.27 9.03
N ILE A 197 -28.59 10.98 8.45
CA ILE A 197 -28.04 11.75 7.32
C ILE A 197 -28.97 11.62 6.11
N GLU A 198 -29.45 10.41 5.84
CA GLU A 198 -30.41 10.17 4.75
C GLU A 198 -31.73 10.89 4.98
N ILE A 199 -32.24 10.89 6.21
CA ILE A 199 -33.46 11.63 6.58
C ILE A 199 -33.25 13.13 6.33
N LEU A 200 -32.17 13.71 6.88
CA LEU A 200 -31.87 15.14 6.75
C LEU A 200 -31.66 15.56 5.29
N SER A 201 -31.08 14.70 4.46
CA SER A 201 -30.81 14.98 3.04
C SER A 201 -32.08 15.29 2.21
N LYS A 202 -33.23 14.74 2.63
CA LYS A 202 -34.53 14.86 1.93
C LYS A 202 -35.22 16.20 2.13
N TYR A 203 -34.77 17.03 3.07
CA TYR A 203 -35.43 18.29 3.43
C TYR A 203 -34.79 19.51 2.75
N PRO A 204 -35.54 20.63 2.61
CA PRO A 204 -35.03 21.85 2.01
C PRO A 204 -33.76 22.39 2.69
N TYR A 205 -32.89 23.06 1.92
CA TYR A 205 -31.60 23.60 2.37
C TYR A 205 -30.55 22.55 2.78
N SER A 206 -30.82 21.24 2.67
CA SER A 206 -29.87 20.17 3.03
C SER A 206 -28.52 20.32 2.32
N ARG A 207 -28.52 20.55 1.01
CA ARG A 207 -27.29 20.74 0.19
C ARG A 207 -26.45 21.96 0.59
N GLU A 208 -27.09 23.02 1.06
CA GLU A 208 -26.39 24.20 1.55
C GLU A 208 -25.78 23.89 2.93
N MET A 209 -26.58 23.30 3.82
CA MET A 209 -26.22 23.08 5.22
C MET A 209 -25.22 21.95 5.46
N ILE A 210 -25.19 20.92 4.60
CA ILE A 210 -24.22 19.81 4.69
C ILE A 210 -22.78 20.28 4.47
N ASN A 211 -22.62 21.40 3.75
CA ASN A 211 -21.36 22.01 3.36
C ASN A 211 -20.95 23.18 4.27
N CYS A 212 -21.78 23.52 5.27
CA CYS A 212 -21.44 24.55 6.23
C CYS A 212 -20.26 24.16 7.10
N LYS A 213 -19.48 25.17 7.49
CA LYS A 213 -18.32 25.02 8.37
C LYS A 213 -18.66 25.48 9.78
N ASN A 214 -18.21 24.74 10.79
CA ASN A 214 -18.29 25.19 12.19
C ASN A 214 -17.22 26.24 12.52
N ASN A 215 -17.12 26.66 13.79
CA ASN A 215 -16.14 27.68 14.22
C ASN A 215 -14.68 27.20 14.10
N LYS A 216 -14.45 25.88 14.07
CA LYS A 216 -13.14 25.28 13.75
C LYS A 216 -12.90 25.16 12.24
N ARG A 217 -13.83 25.69 11.43
CA ARG A 217 -13.86 25.63 9.97
C ARG A 217 -14.05 24.23 9.38
N GLU A 218 -14.43 23.25 10.18
CA GLU A 218 -14.67 21.87 9.71
C GLU A 218 -16.05 21.75 9.09
N THR A 219 -16.17 20.97 8.01
CA THR A 219 -17.46 20.48 7.48
C THR A 219 -17.81 19.13 8.12
N ALA A 220 -19.05 18.68 7.96
CA ALA A 220 -19.46 17.35 8.45
C ALA A 220 -18.60 16.22 7.85
N ILE A 221 -18.28 16.30 6.54
CA ILE A 221 -17.42 15.30 5.88
C ILE A 221 -15.95 15.40 6.32
N GLY A 222 -15.45 16.61 6.60
CA GLY A 222 -14.12 16.79 7.20
C GLY A 222 -14.05 16.14 8.58
N LEU A 223 -15.10 16.31 9.39
CA LEU A 223 -15.21 15.72 10.72
C LEU A 223 -15.27 14.19 10.69
N SER A 224 -16.02 13.58 9.75
CA SER A 224 -16.04 12.11 9.61
C SER A 224 -14.67 11.54 9.24
N CYS A 225 -13.94 12.21 8.33
CA CYS A 225 -12.58 11.81 7.94
C CYS A 225 -11.57 11.97 9.10
N LEU A 226 -11.67 13.06 9.87
CA LEU A 226 -10.83 13.30 11.06
C LEU A 226 -11.07 12.27 12.17
N LYS A 227 -12.26 11.69 12.23
CA LYS A 227 -12.63 10.66 13.21
C LYS A 227 -12.51 9.23 12.68
N ASN A 228 -12.09 9.03 11.43
CA ASN A 228 -11.99 7.73 10.78
C ASN A 228 -13.36 7.00 10.75
N LEU A 229 -14.42 7.72 10.34
CA LEU A 229 -15.80 7.24 10.29
C LEU A 229 -16.26 7.08 8.83
N SER A 230 -15.70 6.10 8.12
CA SER A 230 -15.92 5.90 6.68
C SER A 230 -17.38 5.66 6.27
N THR A 231 -18.18 5.02 7.11
CA THR A 231 -19.63 4.83 6.86
C THR A 231 -20.39 6.15 6.81
N PHE A 232 -20.02 7.11 7.67
CA PHE A 232 -20.59 8.45 7.66
C PHE A 232 -20.04 9.26 6.47
N THR A 233 -18.77 9.09 6.11
CA THR A 233 -18.21 9.69 4.89
C THR A 233 -18.99 9.25 3.65
N GLU A 234 -19.29 7.95 3.51
CA GLU A 234 -20.08 7.40 2.41
C GLU A 234 -21.50 8.01 2.36
N ALA A 235 -22.21 8.03 3.49
CA ALA A 235 -23.55 8.58 3.57
C ALA A 235 -23.60 10.09 3.28
N LEU A 236 -22.62 10.86 3.77
CA LEU A 236 -22.51 12.30 3.48
C LEU A 236 -22.26 12.56 1.99
N LEU A 237 -21.41 11.75 1.34
CA LEU A 237 -21.16 11.85 -0.10
C LEU A 237 -22.44 11.52 -0.90
N HIS A 238 -23.18 10.47 -0.52
CA HIS A 238 -24.48 10.16 -1.12
C HIS A 238 -25.51 11.27 -0.91
N ALA A 239 -25.47 11.96 0.22
CA ALA A 239 -26.31 13.11 0.53
C ALA A 239 -25.88 14.42 -0.18
N GLY A 240 -24.79 14.41 -0.95
CA GLY A 240 -24.31 15.55 -1.73
C GLY A 240 -23.35 16.49 -0.98
N ALA A 241 -22.63 15.99 0.02
CA ALA A 241 -21.51 16.72 0.63
C ALA A 241 -20.38 16.94 -0.40
N ASP A 242 -19.83 18.14 -0.43
CA ASP A 242 -18.70 18.49 -1.29
C ASP A 242 -17.37 18.16 -0.58
N PRO A 243 -16.60 17.16 -1.06
CA PRO A 243 -15.32 16.79 -0.47
C PRO A 243 -14.20 17.79 -0.79
N CYS A 244 -14.45 18.82 -1.60
CA CYS A 244 -13.49 19.85 -1.98
C CYS A 244 -13.57 21.11 -1.09
N ILE A 245 -14.25 21.06 0.06
CA ILE A 245 -14.29 22.19 1.00
C ILE A 245 -13.18 22.04 2.06
N SER A 246 -12.25 23.01 2.08
CA SER A 246 -11.16 23.03 3.05
C SER A 246 -11.55 23.67 4.39
N ASN A 247 -10.97 23.15 5.48
CA ASN A 247 -10.99 23.78 6.80
C ASN A 247 -10.06 25.00 6.92
N GLY A 248 -9.41 25.41 5.83
CA GLY A 248 -8.41 26.49 5.78
C GLY A 248 -6.97 26.01 5.91
N THR A 249 -6.74 24.80 6.42
CA THR A 249 -5.41 24.18 6.50
C THR A 249 -5.27 23.00 5.56
N PHE A 250 -6.28 22.13 5.46
CA PHE A 250 -6.28 20.95 4.61
C PHE A 250 -7.71 20.60 4.16
N PHE A 251 -7.83 19.59 3.30
CA PHE A 251 -9.11 19.06 2.78
C PHE A 251 -9.45 17.71 3.44
N PRO A 252 -10.72 17.24 3.38
CA PRO A 252 -11.13 15.95 3.94
C PRO A 252 -10.22 14.77 3.58
N ILE A 253 -9.73 14.69 2.34
CA ILE A 253 -8.80 13.62 1.92
C ILE A 253 -7.47 13.64 2.69
N HIS A 254 -6.93 14.81 2.98
CA HIS A 254 -5.71 14.95 3.79
C HIS A 254 -5.96 14.52 5.23
N ALA A 255 -7.15 14.80 5.78
CA ALA A 255 -7.56 14.32 7.10
C ALA A 255 -7.62 12.79 7.14
N ALA A 256 -8.27 12.17 6.15
CA ALA A 256 -8.38 10.72 6.03
C ALA A 256 -6.99 10.05 5.91
N LEU A 257 -6.08 10.62 5.12
CA LEU A 257 -4.71 10.11 5.00
C LEU A 257 -3.90 10.25 6.31
N LYS A 258 -4.10 11.36 7.04
CA LYS A 258 -3.45 11.59 8.33
C LYS A 258 -3.93 10.60 9.40
N THR A 259 -5.20 10.23 9.38
CA THR A 259 -5.81 9.28 10.32
C THR A 259 -5.64 7.82 9.89
N GLY A 260 -5.31 7.57 8.62
CA GLY A 260 -5.17 6.22 8.06
C GLY A 260 -6.50 5.60 7.59
N ASP A 261 -7.54 6.41 7.39
CA ASP A 261 -8.84 5.97 6.89
C ASP A 261 -8.80 5.72 5.37
N LEU A 262 -8.24 4.58 4.97
CA LEU A 262 -8.12 4.21 3.56
C LEU A 262 -9.47 4.09 2.86
N LYS A 263 -10.53 3.74 3.61
CA LYS A 263 -11.88 3.60 3.04
C LYS A 263 -12.47 4.96 2.69
N SER A 264 -12.34 5.95 3.58
CA SER A 264 -12.71 7.33 3.24
C SER A 264 -11.88 7.86 2.08
N VAL A 265 -10.57 7.58 2.02
CA VAL A 265 -9.73 7.99 0.86
C VAL A 265 -10.29 7.40 -0.44
N GLU A 266 -10.58 6.10 -0.46
CA GLU A 266 -11.17 5.43 -1.63
C GLU A 266 -12.50 6.07 -2.05
N LEU A 267 -13.40 6.31 -1.09
CA LEU A 267 -14.72 6.91 -1.34
C LEU A 267 -14.59 8.34 -1.90
N LEU A 268 -13.71 9.16 -1.33
CA LEU A 268 -13.47 10.53 -1.79
C LEU A 268 -12.93 10.54 -3.22
N CYS A 269 -11.94 9.69 -3.54
CA CYS A 269 -11.37 9.57 -4.88
C CYS A 269 -12.39 9.07 -5.91
N LYS A 270 -13.26 8.12 -5.54
CA LYS A 270 -14.36 7.63 -6.41
C LYS A 270 -15.38 8.71 -6.70
N ASN A 271 -15.70 9.54 -5.71
CA ASN A 271 -16.68 10.60 -5.84
C ASN A 271 -16.17 11.74 -6.73
N ASN A 272 -14.90 12.13 -6.60
CA ASN A 272 -14.32 13.23 -7.37
C ASN A 272 -12.84 12.99 -7.71
N ALA A 273 -12.52 12.92 -9.00
CA ALA A 273 -11.16 12.71 -9.48
C ALA A 273 -10.21 13.88 -9.15
N TYR A 274 -10.72 15.11 -8.96
CA TYR A 274 -9.93 16.29 -8.61
C TYR A 274 -9.30 16.22 -7.22
N GLN A 275 -9.66 15.23 -6.40
CA GLN A 275 -9.08 15.06 -5.07
C GLN A 275 -7.55 14.93 -5.08
N MET A 276 -6.95 14.41 -6.16
CA MET A 276 -5.50 14.26 -6.29
C MET A 276 -4.75 15.57 -6.45
N ASP A 277 -5.41 16.62 -6.95
CA ASP A 277 -4.81 17.92 -7.25
C ASP A 277 -4.98 18.93 -6.10
N LEU A 278 -5.68 18.53 -5.03
CA LEU A 278 -5.89 19.35 -3.84
C LEU A 278 -4.58 19.47 -3.06
N HIS A 279 -4.19 20.69 -2.72
CA HIS A 279 -2.99 20.97 -1.94
C HIS A 279 -3.34 21.61 -0.60
N ASP A 280 -2.69 21.18 0.48
CA ASP A 280 -2.88 21.77 1.80
C ASP A 280 -2.34 23.21 1.85
N SER A 281 -2.98 24.09 2.62
CA SER A 281 -2.58 25.51 2.69
C SER A 281 -1.27 25.75 3.42
N LYS A 282 -0.82 24.81 4.26
CA LYS A 282 0.32 25.02 5.16
C LYS A 282 1.65 24.76 4.45
N TYR A 283 1.72 23.68 3.70
CA TYR A 283 2.92 23.26 2.99
C TYR A 283 2.73 23.28 1.46
N GLY A 284 1.49 23.32 0.98
CA GLY A 284 1.19 23.09 -0.43
C GLY A 284 1.34 21.64 -0.84
N GLY A 285 1.16 20.70 0.08
CA GLY A 285 1.31 19.27 -0.17
C GLY A 285 0.05 18.65 -0.73
N TYR A 286 0.21 17.89 -1.80
CA TYR A 286 -0.79 17.00 -2.39
C TYR A 286 -1.09 15.80 -1.48
N PRO A 287 -2.18 15.02 -1.71
CA PRO A 287 -2.56 13.89 -0.85
C PRO A 287 -1.41 12.90 -0.63
N ILE A 288 -0.62 12.60 -1.65
CA ILE A 288 0.53 11.69 -1.56
C ILE A 288 1.57 12.08 -0.49
N HIS A 289 1.71 13.37 -0.18
CA HIS A 289 2.62 13.85 0.88
C HIS A 289 2.13 13.50 2.29
N TRP A 290 0.83 13.26 2.45
CA TRP A 290 0.18 12.97 3.73
C TRP A 290 0.03 11.48 4.02
N ALA A 291 0.35 10.62 3.05
CA ALA A 291 0.29 9.16 3.20
C ALA A 291 1.16 8.67 4.37
N ARG A 292 0.63 7.73 5.17
CA ARG A 292 1.31 7.17 6.35
C ARG A 292 1.67 5.70 6.23
N THR A 293 1.11 5.01 5.24
CA THR A 293 1.31 3.58 5.00
C THR A 293 1.52 3.31 3.51
N GLU A 294 2.08 2.14 3.20
CA GLU A 294 2.30 1.67 1.82
C GLU A 294 0.96 1.47 1.08
N GLU A 295 -0.08 1.01 1.78
CA GLU A 295 -1.40 0.81 1.20
C GLU A 295 -2.03 2.14 0.80
N ALA A 296 -1.80 3.21 1.55
CA ALA A 296 -2.24 4.55 1.17
C ALA A 296 -1.56 5.02 -0.13
N ILE A 297 -0.26 4.80 -0.27
CA ILE A 297 0.49 5.13 -1.49
C ILE A 297 -0.01 4.32 -2.68
N SER A 298 -0.21 3.02 -2.48
CA SER A 298 -0.71 2.10 -3.50
C SER A 298 -2.12 2.51 -3.95
N LEU A 299 -3.00 2.86 -3.01
CA LEU A 299 -4.35 3.36 -3.30
C LEU A 299 -4.29 4.67 -4.11
N LEU A 300 -3.49 5.65 -3.69
CA LEU A 300 -3.36 6.92 -4.42
C LEU A 300 -2.78 6.72 -5.84
N ASN A 301 -1.85 5.78 -6.02
CA ASN A 301 -1.31 5.42 -7.32
C ASN A 301 -2.35 4.77 -8.24
N GLN A 302 -3.31 4.00 -7.71
CA GLN A 302 -4.43 3.47 -8.50
C GLN A 302 -5.28 4.59 -9.13
N TYR A 303 -5.40 5.74 -8.45
CA TYR A 303 -6.06 6.95 -8.96
C TYR A 303 -5.11 7.88 -9.74
N LYS A 304 -3.97 7.37 -10.21
CA LYS A 304 -3.00 8.09 -11.06
C LYS A 304 -2.44 9.39 -10.45
N CYS A 305 -2.24 9.40 -9.12
CA CYS A 305 -1.58 10.52 -8.46
C CYS A 305 -0.15 10.73 -9.01
N ASP A 306 0.26 12.00 -9.18
CA ASP A 306 1.64 12.33 -9.52
C ASP A 306 2.58 12.09 -8.32
N ILE A 307 3.36 11.01 -8.40
CA ILE A 307 4.34 10.58 -7.40
C ILE A 307 5.46 11.63 -7.21
N ASN A 308 5.75 12.40 -8.26
CA ASN A 308 6.83 13.37 -8.29
C ASN A 308 6.36 14.80 -8.01
N ALA A 309 5.09 14.98 -7.65
CA ALA A 309 4.56 16.26 -7.22
C ALA A 309 5.38 16.80 -6.04
N VAL A 310 5.65 18.10 -6.07
CA VAL A 310 6.43 18.80 -5.04
C VAL A 310 5.54 19.80 -4.31
N THR A 311 5.79 19.98 -3.02
CA THR A 311 5.09 20.96 -2.21
C THR A 311 5.39 22.39 -2.69
N SER A 312 4.38 23.27 -2.70
CA SER A 312 4.58 24.65 -3.19
C SER A 312 5.51 25.47 -2.28
N VAL A 313 5.55 25.20 -0.97
CA VAL A 313 6.31 25.99 0.00
C VAL A 313 7.76 25.53 0.13
N THR A 314 8.01 24.22 0.24
CA THR A 314 9.34 23.66 0.53
C THR A 314 9.97 22.93 -0.65
N GLN A 315 9.25 22.75 -1.75
CA GLN A 315 9.68 21.93 -2.90
C GLN A 315 10.02 20.49 -2.50
N HIS A 316 9.42 19.98 -1.42
CA HIS A 316 9.59 18.59 -1.01
C HIS A 316 8.72 17.70 -1.90
N SER A 317 9.29 16.65 -2.49
CA SER A 317 8.48 15.56 -3.03
C SER A 317 7.91 14.68 -1.90
N ALA A 318 6.95 13.82 -2.22
CA ALA A 318 6.45 12.81 -1.29
C ALA A 318 7.59 11.99 -0.66
N LEU A 319 8.61 11.62 -1.46
CA LEU A 319 9.78 10.87 -1.00
C LEU A 319 10.60 11.65 0.04
N HIS A 320 10.78 12.96 -0.13
CA HIS A 320 11.42 13.81 0.89
C HIS A 320 10.66 13.76 2.21
N VAL A 321 9.33 13.88 2.15
CA VAL A 321 8.48 13.85 3.35
C VAL A 321 8.55 12.49 4.06
N MET A 322 8.50 11.38 3.32
CA MET A 322 8.58 10.05 3.93
C MET A 322 9.92 9.83 4.64
N ILE A 323 11.04 10.26 4.04
CA ILE A 323 12.38 10.14 4.63
C ILE A 323 12.52 11.04 5.87
N LEU A 324 12.08 12.30 5.81
CA LEU A 324 12.12 13.22 6.95
C LEU A 324 11.24 12.78 8.12
N LYS A 325 10.23 11.93 7.86
CA LYS A 325 9.34 11.36 8.87
C LYS A 325 9.71 9.93 9.28
N ASP A 326 10.85 9.43 8.82
CA ASP A 326 11.35 8.07 9.09
C ASP A 326 10.36 6.96 8.69
N ARG A 327 9.64 7.16 7.58
CA ARG A 327 8.68 6.20 7.02
C ARG A 327 9.35 5.43 5.89
N ILE A 328 10.29 4.56 6.26
CA ILE A 328 11.13 3.85 5.28
C ILE A 328 10.30 2.96 4.36
N ASP A 329 9.26 2.27 4.87
CA ASP A 329 8.39 1.42 4.04
C ASP A 329 7.64 2.23 2.97
N CYS A 330 7.13 3.41 3.35
CA CYS A 330 6.53 4.36 2.41
C CYS A 330 7.55 4.90 1.39
N ALA A 331 8.79 5.16 1.83
CA ALA A 331 9.85 5.60 0.93
C ALA A 331 10.18 4.50 -0.10
N MET A 332 10.29 3.24 0.34
CA MET A 332 10.49 2.09 -0.55
C MET A 332 9.34 1.92 -1.53
N ALA A 333 8.09 2.02 -1.07
CA ALA A 333 6.91 1.96 -1.95
C ALA A 333 6.96 3.04 -3.05
N LEU A 334 7.30 4.28 -2.71
CA LEU A 334 7.46 5.37 -3.68
C LEU A 334 8.59 5.09 -4.69
N LEU A 335 9.74 4.56 -4.24
CA LEU A 335 10.84 4.17 -5.13
C LEU A 335 10.43 3.08 -6.12
N CYS A 336 9.69 2.07 -5.65
CA CYS A 336 9.15 0.99 -6.48
C CYS A 336 8.11 1.47 -7.50
N LEU A 337 7.43 2.58 -7.22
CA LEU A 337 6.52 3.25 -8.15
C LEU A 337 7.22 4.24 -9.10
N GLY A 338 8.54 4.40 -9.01
CA GLY A 338 9.33 5.25 -9.90
C GLY A 338 9.46 6.70 -9.41
N ALA A 339 9.42 6.94 -8.10
CA ALA A 339 9.73 8.25 -7.54
C ALA A 339 11.14 8.72 -7.95
N ASN A 340 11.23 9.97 -8.42
CA ASN A 340 12.47 10.59 -8.83
C ASN A 340 13.30 10.99 -7.61
N THR A 341 14.43 10.31 -7.44
CA THR A 341 15.38 10.51 -6.33
C THR A 341 16.26 11.75 -6.50
N ASN A 342 16.24 12.39 -7.67
CA ASN A 342 17.08 13.55 -7.99
C ASN A 342 16.35 14.89 -7.85
N LEU A 343 15.06 14.88 -7.45
CA LEU A 343 14.35 16.10 -7.12
C LEU A 343 15.05 16.82 -5.96
N GLN A 344 15.11 18.14 -6.05
CA GLN A 344 15.81 19.01 -5.12
C GLN A 344 14.81 19.88 -4.37
N ASP A 345 14.94 19.93 -3.04
CA ASP A 345 14.15 20.83 -2.19
C ASP A 345 14.56 22.30 -2.38
N LYS A 346 13.94 23.20 -1.61
CA LYS A 346 14.25 24.63 -1.65
C LYS A 346 15.72 24.91 -1.31
N GLU A 347 16.40 24.07 -0.55
CA GLU A 347 17.81 24.15 -0.20
C GLU A 347 18.72 23.40 -1.18
N LEU A 348 18.15 22.92 -2.29
CA LEU A 348 18.78 22.07 -3.29
C LEU A 348 19.28 20.72 -2.74
N ASN A 349 18.81 20.29 -1.57
CA ASN A 349 19.07 18.94 -1.09
C ASN A 349 18.19 17.96 -1.86
N THR A 350 18.80 16.86 -2.27
CA THR A 350 18.07 15.68 -2.71
C THR A 350 17.76 14.76 -1.52
N VAL A 351 16.90 13.78 -1.74
CA VAL A 351 16.64 12.72 -0.76
C VAL A 351 17.90 11.98 -0.31
N LEU A 352 18.93 11.88 -1.17
CA LEU A 352 20.22 11.31 -0.82
C LEU A 352 21.00 12.18 0.18
N HIS A 353 20.92 13.51 0.06
CA HIS A 353 21.51 14.40 1.06
C HIS A 353 20.83 14.22 2.41
N LEU A 354 19.49 14.15 2.42
CA LEU A 354 18.69 13.95 3.64
C LEU A 354 18.99 12.60 4.30
N SER A 355 19.05 11.51 3.53
CA SER A 355 19.32 10.17 4.07
C SER A 355 20.72 10.05 4.69
N VAL A 356 21.72 10.74 4.11
CA VAL A 356 23.08 10.80 4.66
C VAL A 356 23.12 11.61 5.96
N MET A 357 22.37 12.71 6.06
CA MET A 357 22.26 13.48 7.31
C MET A 357 21.59 12.68 8.42
N ILE A 358 20.55 11.91 8.09
CA ILE A 358 19.89 10.98 9.04
C ILE A 358 20.85 9.84 9.44
N GLY A 359 21.75 9.44 8.53
CA GLY A 359 22.75 8.41 8.78
C GLY A 359 22.20 7.00 8.67
N ASN A 360 21.17 6.78 7.83
CA ASN A 360 20.59 5.46 7.56
C ASN A 360 21.25 4.84 6.32
N ILE A 361 22.17 3.89 6.51
CA ILE A 361 22.91 3.22 5.44
C ILE A 361 22.01 2.45 4.46
N ASP A 362 20.97 1.78 4.96
CA ASP A 362 20.09 0.94 4.12
C ASP A 362 19.31 1.82 3.14
N LEU A 363 18.82 2.97 3.63
CA LEU A 363 18.16 3.97 2.80
C LEU A 363 19.14 4.58 1.78
N VAL A 364 20.38 4.88 2.17
CA VAL A 364 21.41 5.38 1.24
C VAL A 364 21.67 4.35 0.12
N ARG A 365 21.85 3.07 0.47
CA ARG A 365 22.02 1.98 -0.51
C ARG A 365 20.82 1.90 -1.45
N ALA A 366 19.60 1.88 -0.90
CA ALA A 366 18.38 1.84 -1.70
C ALA A 366 18.32 3.03 -2.67
N LEU A 367 18.50 4.26 -2.19
CA LEU A 367 18.46 5.46 -3.02
C LEU A 367 19.47 5.42 -4.17
N VAL A 368 20.69 4.96 -3.93
CA VAL A 368 21.71 4.82 -4.97
C VAL A 368 21.32 3.75 -6.00
N ILE A 369 20.81 2.61 -5.53
CA ILE A 369 20.29 1.52 -6.39
C ILE A 369 19.13 2.01 -7.27
N PHE A 370 18.29 2.90 -6.76
CA PHE A 370 17.20 3.54 -7.50
C PHE A 370 17.64 4.79 -8.29
N GLY A 371 18.94 4.92 -8.58
CA GLY A 371 19.45 5.91 -9.55
C GLY A 371 19.67 7.32 -8.99
N SER A 372 19.86 7.47 -7.68
CA SER A 372 20.26 8.76 -7.11
C SER A 372 21.61 9.20 -7.65
N ASN A 373 21.68 10.43 -8.16
CA ASN A 373 22.92 11.04 -8.58
C ASN A 373 23.72 11.49 -7.34
N VAL A 374 24.78 10.75 -7.05
CA VAL A 374 25.67 10.97 -5.90
C VAL A 374 26.48 12.27 -5.95
N ASN A 375 26.50 12.94 -7.11
CA ASN A 375 27.31 14.12 -7.39
C ASN A 375 26.51 15.43 -7.42
N LEU A 376 25.18 15.39 -7.22
CA LEU A 376 24.38 16.60 -7.09
C LEU A 376 24.83 17.40 -5.87
N ARG A 377 24.74 18.73 -5.98
CA ARG A 377 25.18 19.69 -4.97
C ARG A 377 23.98 20.47 -4.44
N ASN A 378 23.94 20.66 -3.12
CA ASN A 378 22.96 21.55 -2.49
C ASN A 378 23.35 23.04 -2.60
N LYS A 379 22.57 23.95 -2.01
CA LYS A 379 22.85 25.40 -2.00
C LYS A 379 24.19 25.78 -1.35
N LYS A 380 24.72 24.93 -0.48
CA LYS A 380 26.04 25.10 0.14
C LYS A 380 27.18 24.48 -0.68
N HIS A 381 26.89 24.08 -1.92
CA HIS A 381 27.80 23.33 -2.81
C HIS A 381 28.27 21.99 -2.24
N GLN A 382 27.58 21.44 -1.23
CA GLN A 382 27.92 20.17 -0.61
C GLN A 382 27.30 19.02 -1.41
N THR A 383 28.08 17.98 -1.66
CA THR A 383 27.59 16.69 -2.16
C THR A 383 27.24 15.77 -0.99
N ALA A 384 26.51 14.68 -1.28
CA ALA A 384 26.28 13.60 -0.30
C ALA A 384 27.59 13.09 0.33
N ARG A 385 28.68 13.00 -0.45
CA ARG A 385 30.02 12.61 0.04
C ARG A 385 30.59 13.60 1.06
N HIS A 386 30.43 14.90 0.80
CA HIS A 386 30.87 15.93 1.73
C HIS A 386 30.13 15.81 3.07
N ILE A 387 28.79 15.72 3.03
CA ILE A 387 27.96 15.56 4.23
C ILE A 387 28.34 14.31 5.01
N ALA A 388 28.50 13.16 4.33
CA ALA A 388 28.91 11.91 4.96
C ALA A 388 30.27 12.05 5.67
N SER A 389 31.21 12.76 5.06
CA SER A 389 32.54 12.97 5.64
C SER A 389 32.56 13.91 6.84
N THR A 390 31.62 14.85 6.93
CA THR A 390 31.51 15.82 8.05
C THR A 390 30.55 15.38 9.15
N SER A 391 29.76 14.34 8.90
CA SER A 391 28.79 13.79 9.85
C SER A 391 29.48 13.03 10.97
N SER A 392 28.94 13.16 12.18
CA SER A 392 29.38 12.40 13.35
C SER A 392 28.66 11.06 13.52
N SER A 393 27.82 10.64 12.56
CA SER A 393 27.10 9.37 12.64
C SER A 393 28.08 8.18 12.70
N ALA A 394 27.76 7.16 13.50
CA ALA A 394 28.53 5.92 13.58
C ALA A 394 28.62 5.18 12.24
N GLN A 395 27.66 5.41 11.33
CA GLN A 395 27.62 4.78 10.00
C GLN A 395 28.33 5.61 8.92
N SER A 396 28.87 6.80 9.26
CA SER A 396 29.46 7.73 8.28
C SER A 396 30.59 7.11 7.46
N GLY A 397 31.43 6.25 8.07
CA GLY A 397 32.49 5.55 7.36
C GLY A 397 31.99 4.54 6.33
N GLU A 398 30.88 3.86 6.62
CA GLU A 398 30.24 2.90 5.72
C GLU A 398 29.47 3.62 4.59
N ILE A 399 28.76 4.71 4.93
CA ILE A 399 28.09 5.58 3.94
C ILE A 399 29.11 6.18 2.98
N LEU A 400 30.25 6.67 3.50
CA LEU A 400 31.32 7.22 2.68
C LEU A 400 31.87 6.19 1.69
N TYR A 401 32.01 4.94 2.14
CA TYR A 401 32.41 3.81 1.29
C TYR A 401 31.40 3.57 0.17
N VAL A 402 30.11 3.44 0.51
CA VAL A 402 29.02 3.26 -0.46
C VAL A 402 29.03 4.35 -1.54
N LEU A 403 29.13 5.61 -1.12
CA LEU A 403 29.16 6.75 -2.04
C LEU A 403 30.40 6.73 -2.95
N HIS A 404 31.57 6.39 -2.41
CA HIS A 404 32.79 6.29 -3.18
C HIS A 404 32.69 5.23 -4.29
N GLU A 405 32.23 4.01 -3.96
CA GLU A 405 32.10 2.93 -4.94
C GLU A 405 31.15 3.30 -6.08
N CYS A 406 30.14 4.12 -5.79
CA CYS A 406 29.18 4.59 -6.78
C CYS A 406 29.63 5.86 -7.53
N GLY A 407 30.92 6.20 -7.47
CA GLY A 407 31.52 7.28 -8.25
C GLY A 407 31.28 8.68 -7.68
N ALA A 408 31.04 8.81 -6.36
CA ALA A 408 30.94 10.11 -5.73
C ALA A 408 32.31 10.83 -5.75
N VAL A 409 32.38 11.96 -6.43
CA VAL A 409 33.61 12.74 -6.56
C VAL A 409 33.98 13.43 -5.25
N ARG A 410 35.28 13.64 -5.04
CA ARG A 410 35.80 14.45 -3.94
C ARG A 410 35.45 15.93 -4.16
N CYS A 411 35.54 16.72 -3.10
CA CYS A 411 35.29 18.15 -3.19
C CYS A 411 36.38 18.82 -4.03
N ASN A 412 36.03 19.96 -4.63
CA ASN A 412 37.02 20.84 -5.25
C ASN A 412 37.95 21.43 -4.16
N PRO A 413 39.19 21.83 -4.50
CA PRO A 413 40.13 22.42 -3.53
C PRO A 413 39.59 23.65 -2.80
N ASP A 414 38.73 24.43 -3.44
CA ASP A 414 38.15 25.66 -2.88
C ASP A 414 37.05 25.41 -1.82
N MET A 415 36.63 24.14 -1.63
CA MET A 415 35.55 23.80 -0.70
C MET A 415 36.04 23.84 0.75
N SER A 416 35.48 24.76 1.55
CA SER A 416 35.76 24.87 2.98
C SER A 416 35.11 23.74 3.80
N GLY A 417 35.69 23.42 4.97
CA GLY A 417 35.11 22.46 5.92
C GLY A 417 35.28 20.98 5.54
N CYS A 418 36.15 20.68 4.59
CA CYS A 418 36.41 19.30 4.17
C CYS A 418 37.15 18.50 5.26
N MET A 419 36.72 17.26 5.47
CA MET A 419 37.45 16.26 6.27
C MET A 419 38.14 15.23 5.36
N ARG A 420 38.93 14.33 5.96
CA ARG A 420 39.77 13.32 5.26
C ARG A 420 39.02 12.51 4.19
N GLY A 421 37.71 12.28 4.38
CA GLY A 421 36.86 11.51 3.46
C GLY A 421 36.43 12.23 2.17
N CYS A 422 36.46 13.56 2.15
CA CYS A 422 35.96 14.36 1.04
C CYS A 422 36.94 15.42 0.50
N VAL A 423 38.03 15.71 1.21
CA VAL A 423 39.09 16.61 0.73
C VAL A 423 39.65 16.15 -0.62
N ALA A 424 39.95 17.11 -1.50
CA ALA A 424 40.33 16.90 -2.89
C ALA A 424 41.49 15.90 -3.05
N GLU A 425 42.56 16.08 -2.28
CA GLU A 425 43.78 15.26 -2.30
C GLU A 425 43.72 14.07 -1.30
N GLY A 426 42.57 13.84 -0.68
CA GLY A 426 42.41 12.79 0.31
C GLY A 426 42.49 11.39 -0.31
N THR A 427 42.88 10.41 0.50
CA THR A 427 42.92 8.99 0.09
C THR A 427 41.92 8.12 0.85
N PHE A 428 41.36 8.62 1.95
CA PHE A 428 40.38 7.86 2.73
C PHE A 428 39.02 7.83 2.02
N ASN A 429 38.51 6.64 1.74
CA ASN A 429 37.26 6.40 1.03
C ASN A 429 36.18 5.76 1.92
N GLY A 430 36.37 5.72 3.24
CA GLY A 430 35.47 5.00 4.15
C GLY A 430 35.95 3.57 4.45
N ALA A 431 35.16 2.85 5.26
CA ALA A 431 35.46 1.49 5.70
C ALA A 431 34.26 0.58 5.45
N ALA A 432 34.45 -0.50 4.69
CA ALA A 432 33.44 -1.53 4.48
C ALA A 432 33.33 -2.43 5.72
N LYS A 433 32.10 -2.80 6.12
CA LYS A 433 31.86 -3.75 7.23
C LYS A 433 32.11 -5.21 6.86
N GLN A 434 32.04 -5.57 5.58
CA GLN A 434 32.16 -6.95 5.12
C GLN A 434 33.40 -7.14 4.25
N LYS A 435 34.08 -8.27 4.46
CA LYS A 435 35.17 -8.82 3.63
C LYS A 435 34.68 -9.25 2.24
N SER A 436 33.91 -8.43 1.52
CA SER A 436 33.51 -8.73 0.14
C SER A 436 34.57 -8.37 -0.90
N ARG A 437 35.71 -7.80 -0.46
CA ARG A 437 36.76 -7.29 -1.34
C ARG A 437 37.89 -8.27 -1.69
N ASP A 438 38.05 -9.38 -0.97
CA ASP A 438 39.31 -10.15 -1.10
C ASP A 438 39.23 -11.39 -1.98
N SER A 439 38.06 -11.74 -2.53
CA SER A 439 38.00 -12.71 -3.62
C SER A 439 37.96 -11.94 -4.93
N ILE A 440 39.11 -11.87 -5.62
CA ILE A 440 39.12 -11.76 -7.08
C ILE A 440 38.05 -12.75 -7.57
N ASP A 441 37.12 -12.30 -8.42
CA ASP A 441 36.19 -13.23 -9.07
C ASP A 441 37.02 -14.10 -10.01
N VAL A 442 37.57 -15.18 -9.44
CA VAL A 442 38.52 -16.08 -10.10
C VAL A 442 37.91 -16.62 -11.38
N ASP A 443 36.59 -16.83 -11.38
CA ASP A 443 35.85 -17.27 -12.54
C ASP A 443 35.83 -16.17 -13.61
N ALA A 444 35.50 -14.92 -13.27
CA ALA A 444 35.57 -13.81 -14.22
C ALA A 444 36.98 -13.60 -14.81
N PHE A 445 38.03 -13.80 -13.99
CA PHE A 445 39.42 -13.74 -14.45
C PHE A 445 39.77 -14.89 -15.41
N CYS A 446 39.38 -16.13 -15.07
CA CYS A 446 39.59 -17.29 -15.92
C CYS A 446 38.82 -17.16 -17.25
N GLU A 447 37.60 -16.61 -17.19
CA GLU A 447 36.79 -16.28 -18.35
C GLU A 447 37.49 -15.28 -19.28
N GLU A 448 38.03 -14.19 -18.74
CA GLU A 448 38.76 -13.20 -19.52
C GLU A 448 39.99 -13.84 -20.18
N MET A 449 40.72 -14.68 -19.46
CA MET A 449 41.89 -15.37 -20.02
C MET A 449 41.51 -16.28 -21.20
N MET A 450 40.42 -17.05 -21.08
CA MET A 450 39.94 -17.94 -22.15
C MET A 450 39.41 -17.17 -23.38
N ASN A 451 38.79 -16.02 -23.16
CA ASN A 451 38.20 -15.20 -24.23
C ASN A 451 39.15 -14.16 -24.82
N SER A 452 40.26 -13.85 -24.14
CA SER A 452 41.18 -12.76 -24.47
C SER A 452 41.64 -12.79 -25.93
N LYS A 453 42.03 -13.96 -26.44
CA LYS A 453 42.49 -14.14 -27.82
C LYS A 453 41.38 -13.83 -28.84
N ILE A 454 40.16 -14.33 -28.61
CA ILE A 454 39.02 -14.11 -29.52
C ILE A 454 38.57 -12.65 -29.45
N ILE A 455 38.48 -12.09 -28.24
CA ILE A 455 38.16 -10.67 -28.03
C ILE A 455 39.17 -9.80 -28.77
N HIS A 456 40.47 -10.09 -28.64
CA HIS A 456 41.52 -9.37 -29.34
C HIS A 456 41.38 -9.50 -30.86
N GLU A 457 41.30 -10.72 -31.40
CA GLU A 457 41.13 -10.98 -32.84
C GLU A 457 39.91 -10.22 -33.43
N THR A 458 38.75 -10.31 -32.75
CA THR A 458 37.50 -9.66 -33.19
C THR A 458 37.53 -8.14 -33.02
N THR A 459 38.34 -7.63 -32.08
CA THR A 459 38.49 -6.19 -31.89
C THR A 459 39.21 -5.53 -33.06
N TYR A 460 40.25 -6.18 -33.60
CA TYR A 460 41.04 -5.71 -34.74
C TYR A 460 40.41 -6.05 -36.10
N HIS A 461 39.64 -7.13 -36.18
CA HIS A 461 38.92 -7.53 -37.39
C HIS A 461 37.41 -7.67 -37.11
N PRO A 462 36.68 -6.55 -36.97
CA PRO A 462 35.26 -6.58 -36.64
C PRO A 462 34.45 -7.10 -37.84
N ALA A 463 33.95 -8.33 -37.73
CA ALA A 463 32.91 -8.83 -38.62
C ALA A 463 31.54 -8.27 -38.14
N ARG A 464 30.71 -7.76 -39.06
CA ARG A 464 29.33 -7.37 -38.76
C ARG A 464 28.49 -8.63 -38.54
N GLY A 465 28.36 -9.05 -37.29
CA GLY A 465 27.52 -10.18 -36.89
C GLY A 465 26.33 -9.75 -36.01
N LYS A 466 25.34 -10.64 -35.90
CA LYS A 466 24.17 -10.51 -35.03
C LYS A 466 24.56 -10.63 -33.57
N LYS A 467 23.92 -9.82 -32.73
CA LYS A 467 24.16 -9.75 -31.28
C LYS A 467 23.05 -10.49 -30.54
N VAL A 468 23.43 -11.40 -29.64
CA VAL A 468 22.52 -12.26 -28.88
C VAL A 468 22.59 -11.94 -27.40
N LEU A 469 21.43 -11.76 -26.77
CA LEU A 469 21.27 -11.63 -25.33
C LEU A 469 20.48 -12.82 -24.78
N CYS A 470 20.99 -13.46 -23.74
CA CYS A 470 20.36 -14.58 -23.05
C CYS A 470 20.16 -14.22 -21.58
N LEU A 471 18.92 -14.36 -21.10
CA LEU A 471 18.48 -13.97 -19.76
C LEU A 471 18.02 -15.21 -18.98
N ASP A 472 18.74 -15.54 -17.91
CA ASP A 472 18.45 -16.72 -17.10
C ASP A 472 17.13 -16.60 -16.31
N GLY A 473 16.55 -17.74 -15.93
CA GLY A 473 15.46 -17.81 -14.98
C GLY A 473 15.93 -17.70 -13.52
N GLY A 474 15.05 -17.23 -12.63
CA GLY A 474 15.44 -17.06 -11.21
C GLY A 474 14.48 -16.31 -10.28
N GLY A 475 13.19 -16.21 -10.60
CA GLY A 475 12.19 -15.57 -9.73
C GLY A 475 12.46 -14.07 -9.49
N ILE A 476 12.26 -13.58 -8.26
CA ILE A 476 12.49 -12.17 -7.89
C ILE A 476 13.93 -11.69 -8.16
N ARG A 477 14.88 -12.63 -8.24
CA ARG A 477 16.29 -12.34 -8.56
C ARG A 477 16.49 -11.81 -9.99
N GLY A 478 15.46 -11.79 -10.83
CA GLY A 478 15.46 -11.04 -12.09
C GLY A 478 15.86 -9.57 -11.95
N LEU A 479 15.69 -9.00 -10.76
CA LEU A 479 16.20 -7.67 -10.41
C LEU A 479 17.72 -7.54 -10.63
N VAL A 480 18.50 -8.62 -10.51
CA VAL A 480 19.93 -8.66 -10.85
C VAL A 480 20.15 -8.42 -12.34
N LEU A 481 19.38 -9.11 -13.20
CA LEU A 481 19.44 -8.93 -14.66
C LEU A 481 19.12 -7.48 -15.03
N ILE A 482 18.05 -6.94 -14.44
CA ILE A 482 17.61 -5.56 -14.67
C ILE A 482 18.72 -4.58 -14.27
N GLN A 483 19.38 -4.78 -13.12
CA GLN A 483 20.46 -3.91 -12.67
C GLN A 483 21.69 -3.95 -13.60
N LEU A 484 22.09 -5.14 -14.06
CA LEU A 484 23.16 -5.30 -15.04
C LEU A 484 22.82 -4.61 -16.37
N LEU A 485 21.60 -4.83 -16.86
CA LEU A 485 21.13 -4.22 -18.10
C LEU A 485 21.02 -2.69 -17.99
N ILE A 486 20.62 -2.13 -16.85
CA ILE A 486 20.56 -0.68 -16.62
C ILE A 486 21.96 -0.08 -16.81
N GLU A 487 22.99 -0.72 -16.25
CA GLU A 487 24.37 -0.23 -16.40
C GLU A 487 24.86 -0.35 -17.86
N ILE A 488 24.57 -1.46 -18.53
CA ILE A 488 24.92 -1.64 -19.95
C ILE A 488 24.23 -0.57 -20.80
N GLU A 489 22.91 -0.39 -20.65
CA GLU A 489 22.10 0.62 -21.35
C GLU A 489 22.66 2.03 -21.11
N ARG A 490 23.00 2.35 -19.86
CA ARG A 490 23.61 3.64 -19.48
C ARG A 490 24.95 3.88 -20.16
N ARG A 491 25.80 2.87 -20.36
CA ARG A 491 27.11 3.06 -21.03
C ARG A 491 27.02 3.05 -22.55
N VAL A 492 26.10 2.26 -23.11
CA VAL A 492 25.83 2.23 -24.55
C VAL A 492 25.12 3.51 -25.01
N GLN A 493 24.32 4.14 -24.14
CA GLN A 493 23.49 5.32 -24.42
C GLN A 493 22.39 5.05 -25.48
N ARG A 494 21.92 3.80 -25.55
CA ARG A 494 20.82 3.36 -26.41
C ARG A 494 20.02 2.25 -25.73
N PRO A 495 18.69 2.16 -25.96
CA PRO A 495 17.86 1.13 -25.35
C PRO A 495 18.34 -0.28 -25.65
N ILE A 496 18.29 -1.20 -24.68
CA ILE A 496 18.74 -2.59 -24.86
C ILE A 496 18.09 -3.29 -26.06
N ARG A 497 16.80 -3.01 -26.31
CA ARG A 497 16.06 -3.58 -27.45
C ARG A 497 16.66 -3.25 -28.83
N GLU A 498 17.48 -2.20 -28.92
CA GLU A 498 18.18 -1.79 -30.15
C GLU A 498 19.63 -2.26 -30.20
N CYS A 499 20.14 -2.78 -29.08
CA CYS A 499 21.52 -3.23 -28.94
C CYS A 499 21.69 -4.69 -29.36
N PHE A 500 20.61 -5.48 -29.36
CA PHE A 500 20.62 -6.91 -29.62
C PHE A 500 19.63 -7.27 -30.73
N ASP A 501 20.02 -8.18 -31.61
CA ASP A 501 19.16 -8.70 -32.69
C ASP A 501 18.29 -9.86 -32.21
N TRP A 502 18.81 -10.63 -31.24
CA TRP A 502 18.16 -11.79 -30.63
C TRP A 502 18.15 -11.66 -29.11
N ILE A 503 17.00 -11.91 -28.49
CA ILE A 503 16.86 -11.97 -27.03
C ILE A 503 16.17 -13.28 -26.63
N GLY A 504 16.89 -14.15 -25.92
CA GLY A 504 16.36 -15.36 -25.31
C GLY A 504 16.14 -15.20 -23.81
N GLY A 505 15.08 -15.78 -23.27
CA GLY A 505 14.81 -15.71 -21.84
C GLY A 505 14.05 -16.91 -21.28
N THR A 506 14.38 -17.26 -20.03
CA THR A 506 13.70 -18.32 -19.29
C THR A 506 13.04 -17.78 -18.02
N SER A 507 11.84 -18.25 -17.68
CA SER A 507 11.11 -17.84 -16.48
C SER A 507 11.03 -16.30 -16.39
N THR A 508 11.54 -15.73 -15.30
CA THR A 508 11.71 -14.28 -15.16
C THR A 508 12.53 -13.62 -16.28
N GLY A 509 13.59 -14.25 -16.77
CA GLY A 509 14.34 -13.76 -17.93
C GLY A 509 13.47 -13.71 -19.19
N GLY A 510 12.51 -14.64 -19.33
CA GLY A 510 11.51 -14.64 -20.40
C GLY A 510 10.51 -13.48 -20.29
N ILE A 511 10.00 -13.23 -19.09
CA ILE A 511 9.13 -12.06 -18.81
C ILE A 511 9.88 -10.76 -19.13
N LEU A 512 11.15 -10.65 -18.71
CA LEU A 512 11.99 -9.48 -18.95
C LEU A 512 12.34 -9.31 -20.43
N ALA A 513 12.65 -10.40 -21.15
CA ALA A 513 12.89 -10.37 -22.59
C ALA A 513 11.69 -9.80 -23.36
N LEU A 514 10.48 -10.27 -23.03
CA LEU A 514 9.25 -9.77 -23.64
C LEU A 514 8.99 -8.30 -23.27
N ALA A 515 9.29 -7.89 -22.04
CA ALA A 515 9.15 -6.49 -21.59
C ALA A 515 10.08 -5.54 -22.35
N ILE A 516 11.35 -5.92 -22.53
CA ILE A 516 12.33 -5.16 -23.30
C ILE A 516 11.89 -5.06 -24.76
N ALA A 517 11.46 -6.17 -25.36
CA ALA A 517 11.01 -6.20 -26.74
C ALA A 517 9.72 -5.38 -26.97
N HIS A 518 8.83 -5.31 -25.97
CA HIS A 518 7.67 -4.41 -25.95
C HIS A 518 8.03 -2.93 -25.72
N GLY A 519 9.31 -2.59 -25.56
CA GLY A 519 9.76 -1.21 -25.37
C GLY A 519 9.56 -0.65 -23.96
N LYS A 520 9.33 -1.51 -22.95
CA LYS A 520 9.30 -1.05 -21.55
C LYS A 520 10.71 -0.69 -21.10
N SER A 521 10.86 0.43 -20.40
CA SER A 521 12.15 0.83 -19.85
C SER A 521 12.60 -0.10 -18.73
N LEU A 522 13.90 -0.26 -18.54
CA LEU A 522 14.43 -1.11 -17.48
C LEU A 522 14.10 -0.59 -16.08
N GLN A 523 14.00 0.74 -15.90
CA GLN A 523 13.54 1.34 -14.65
C GLN A 523 12.08 0.98 -14.34
N TYR A 524 11.22 0.98 -15.36
CA TYR A 524 9.84 0.51 -15.22
C TYR A 524 9.80 -0.98 -14.85
N CYS A 525 10.60 -1.82 -15.52
CA CYS A 525 10.71 -3.24 -15.22
C CYS A 525 11.17 -3.49 -13.78
N LYS A 526 12.12 -2.70 -13.28
CA LYS A 526 12.56 -2.75 -11.88
C LYS A 526 11.39 -2.55 -10.93
N GLY A 527 10.62 -1.48 -11.12
CA GLY A 527 9.42 -1.21 -10.33
C GLY A 527 8.35 -2.30 -10.46
N LEU A 528 8.17 -2.86 -11.66
CA LEU A 528 7.25 -3.98 -11.90
C LEU A 528 7.61 -5.21 -11.05
N TYR A 529 8.89 -5.57 -10.97
CA TYR A 529 9.33 -6.72 -10.16
C TYR A 529 9.10 -6.49 -8.67
N PHE A 530 9.36 -5.29 -8.16
CA PHE A 530 9.04 -4.95 -6.78
C PHE A 530 7.53 -5.02 -6.49
N ARG A 531 6.66 -4.58 -7.42
CA ARG A 531 5.20 -4.76 -7.25
C ARG A 531 4.78 -6.22 -7.32
N MET A 532 5.35 -6.98 -8.27
CA MET A 532 5.06 -8.40 -8.42
C MET A 532 5.42 -9.19 -7.17
N LYS A 533 6.49 -8.80 -6.43
CA LYS A 533 6.85 -9.48 -5.19
C LYS A 533 5.65 -9.51 -4.22
N ASP A 534 4.95 -8.39 -4.05
CA ASP A 534 3.87 -8.27 -3.06
C ASP A 534 2.50 -8.65 -3.62
N GLU A 535 2.24 -8.43 -4.91
CA GLU A 535 0.95 -8.74 -5.53
C GLU A 535 0.81 -10.21 -5.99
N VAL A 536 1.92 -10.85 -6.39
CA VAL A 536 1.90 -12.22 -6.96
C VAL A 536 2.17 -13.27 -5.90
N PHE A 537 3.21 -13.09 -5.07
CA PHE A 537 3.60 -14.08 -4.07
C PHE A 537 2.84 -13.91 -2.75
N TYR A 538 1.60 -13.44 -2.81
CA TYR A 538 0.74 -13.25 -1.65
C TYR A 538 -0.04 -14.53 -1.30
N GLY A 539 0.06 -14.97 -0.04
CA GLY A 539 -0.70 -16.11 0.49
C GLY A 539 0.14 -17.39 0.63
N LYS A 540 -0.50 -18.56 0.46
CA LYS A 540 0.14 -19.88 0.61
C LYS A 540 0.45 -20.50 -0.74
N ARG A 541 1.59 -21.20 -0.84
CA ARG A 541 1.96 -21.99 -2.02
C ARG A 541 0.99 -23.18 -2.24
N PRO A 542 0.66 -23.53 -3.50
CA PRO A 542 0.95 -22.78 -4.70
C PRO A 542 0.11 -21.48 -4.77
N TYR A 543 0.74 -20.39 -5.21
CA TYR A 543 0.11 -19.07 -5.32
C TYR A 543 -0.98 -19.04 -6.40
N SER A 544 -1.92 -18.12 -6.25
CA SER A 544 -2.96 -17.90 -7.27
C SER A 544 -2.33 -17.45 -8.59
N SER A 545 -2.63 -18.18 -9.66
CA SER A 545 -2.20 -17.80 -11.00
C SER A 545 -2.94 -16.57 -11.51
N GLU A 546 -4.10 -16.21 -10.93
CA GLU A 546 -4.91 -15.09 -11.37
C GLU A 546 -4.21 -13.74 -11.21
N ASN A 547 -3.47 -13.53 -10.12
CA ASN A 547 -2.76 -12.27 -9.88
C ASN A 547 -1.63 -12.09 -10.89
N LEU A 548 -0.83 -13.13 -11.12
CA LEU A 548 0.22 -13.12 -12.12
C LEU A 548 -0.36 -12.89 -13.53
N GLU A 549 -1.42 -13.60 -13.90
CA GLU A 549 -2.08 -13.44 -15.20
C GLU A 549 -2.65 -12.03 -15.37
N LYS A 550 -3.30 -11.46 -14.34
CA LYS A 550 -3.84 -10.10 -14.36
C LYS A 550 -2.73 -9.06 -14.58
N ILE A 551 -1.60 -9.20 -13.90
CA ILE A 551 -0.45 -8.32 -14.10
C ILE A 551 0.10 -8.50 -15.51
N LEU A 552 0.37 -9.72 -15.98
CA LEU A 552 0.91 -9.96 -17.32
C LEU A 552 -0.01 -9.44 -18.42
N LYS A 553 -1.34 -9.62 -18.29
CA LYS A 553 -2.34 -9.05 -19.21
C LYS A 553 -2.35 -7.53 -19.19
N LYS A 554 -2.23 -6.90 -18.03
CA LYS A 554 -2.12 -5.44 -17.90
C LYS A 554 -0.84 -4.92 -18.55
N GLU A 555 0.28 -5.63 -18.36
CA GLU A 555 1.59 -5.19 -18.82
C GLU A 555 1.80 -5.41 -20.31
N PHE A 556 1.35 -6.53 -20.86
CA PHE A 556 1.56 -6.89 -22.27
C PHE A 556 0.33 -6.69 -23.16
N GLY A 557 -0.85 -6.46 -22.57
CA GLY A 557 -2.13 -6.42 -23.27
C GLY A 557 -2.76 -7.81 -23.39
N GLU A 558 -4.07 -7.91 -23.18
CA GLU A 558 -4.79 -9.20 -23.13
C GLU A 558 -4.88 -9.90 -24.49
N HIS A 559 -4.86 -9.14 -25.58
CA HIS A 559 -5.01 -9.61 -26.95
C HIS A 559 -3.74 -9.44 -27.79
N THR A 560 -2.66 -8.93 -27.20
CA THR A 560 -1.40 -8.72 -27.91
C THR A 560 -0.73 -10.06 -28.22
N THR A 561 -0.42 -10.28 -29.48
CA THR A 561 0.17 -11.52 -30.00
C THR A 561 1.68 -11.40 -30.20
N MET A 562 2.39 -12.53 -30.26
CA MET A 562 3.84 -12.56 -30.35
C MET A 562 4.38 -11.89 -31.63
N ASP A 563 3.67 -12.02 -32.76
CA ASP A 563 4.03 -11.42 -34.05
C ASP A 563 3.98 -9.88 -34.06
N SER A 564 3.27 -9.26 -33.11
CA SER A 564 3.27 -7.80 -32.94
C SER A 564 4.65 -7.23 -32.56
N ILE A 565 5.53 -8.08 -32.00
CA ILE A 565 6.92 -7.73 -31.74
C ILE A 565 7.70 -7.90 -33.04
N THR A 566 8.09 -6.81 -33.69
CA THR A 566 8.85 -6.89 -34.95
C THR A 566 10.36 -6.97 -34.77
N HIS A 567 10.88 -6.44 -33.66
CA HIS A 567 12.30 -6.45 -33.32
C HIS A 567 12.47 -6.24 -31.80
N PRO A 568 13.43 -6.93 -31.15
CA PRO A 568 14.31 -7.98 -31.67
C PRO A 568 13.58 -9.31 -31.91
N LYS A 569 14.28 -10.32 -32.44
CA LYS A 569 13.78 -11.69 -32.42
C LYS A 569 13.83 -12.22 -30.98
N VAL A 570 12.70 -12.65 -30.46
CA VAL A 570 12.55 -13.07 -29.07
C VAL A 570 12.28 -14.56 -29.00
N ILE A 571 12.95 -15.23 -28.06
CA ILE A 571 12.76 -16.64 -27.72
C ILE A 571 12.43 -16.74 -26.23
N VAL A 572 11.32 -17.39 -25.89
CA VAL A 572 10.93 -17.65 -24.51
C VAL A 572 10.72 -19.13 -24.28
N THR A 573 11.44 -19.71 -23.31
CA THR A 573 11.42 -21.16 -23.08
C THR A 573 10.28 -21.58 -22.16
N ALA A 574 9.63 -22.71 -22.44
CA ALA A 574 8.72 -23.40 -21.54
C ALA A 574 8.83 -24.93 -21.73
N VAL A 575 8.48 -25.71 -20.72
CA VAL A 575 8.46 -27.16 -20.83
C VAL A 575 7.06 -27.65 -21.16
N LEU A 576 6.92 -28.38 -22.26
CA LEU A 576 5.68 -29.02 -22.65
C LEU A 576 5.56 -30.38 -21.93
N ALA A 577 4.74 -30.39 -20.89
CA ALA A 577 4.66 -31.48 -19.90
C ALA A 577 3.47 -32.42 -20.13
N ASN A 578 2.81 -32.34 -21.28
CA ASN A 578 1.68 -33.20 -21.63
C ASN A 578 2.09 -34.58 -22.20
N ARG A 579 3.38 -34.90 -22.16
CA ARG A 579 3.99 -36.09 -22.76
C ARG A 579 5.21 -36.53 -21.95
N MET A 580 5.60 -37.80 -22.15
CA MET A 580 6.81 -38.39 -21.60
C MET A 580 7.58 -39.07 -22.75
N PRO A 581 8.84 -38.69 -23.04
CA PRO A 581 9.62 -37.65 -22.35
C PRO A 581 9.10 -36.22 -22.60
N PRO A 582 9.24 -35.28 -21.64
CA PRO A 582 8.85 -33.88 -21.84
C PRO A 582 9.72 -33.22 -22.93
N LYS A 583 9.16 -32.21 -23.60
CA LYS A 583 9.83 -31.50 -24.70
C LYS A 583 9.98 -30.02 -24.37
N LEU A 584 11.10 -29.42 -24.77
CA LEU A 584 11.27 -27.97 -24.69
C LEU A 584 10.44 -27.31 -25.80
N HIS A 585 9.62 -26.33 -25.41
CA HIS A 585 8.89 -25.47 -26.33
C HIS A 585 9.49 -24.07 -26.30
N LEU A 586 9.67 -23.48 -27.48
CA LEU A 586 10.17 -22.13 -27.66
C LEU A 586 9.06 -21.25 -28.23
N PHE A 587 8.56 -20.32 -27.42
CA PHE A 587 7.69 -19.25 -27.90
C PHE A 587 8.55 -18.24 -28.67
N ARG A 588 8.10 -17.86 -29.87
CA ARG A 588 8.86 -17.02 -30.82
C ARG A 588 7.98 -15.93 -31.39
N ASN A 589 8.57 -14.80 -31.78
CA ASN A 589 7.88 -13.74 -32.55
C ASN A 589 8.16 -13.81 -34.06
N TYR A 590 8.94 -14.79 -34.52
CA TYR A 590 9.26 -15.01 -35.92
C TYR A 590 8.81 -16.41 -36.33
N ILE A 591 8.58 -16.59 -37.62
CA ILE A 591 8.20 -17.88 -38.20
C ILE A 591 9.45 -18.77 -38.22
N PRO A 592 9.43 -19.96 -37.60
CA PRO A 592 10.54 -20.89 -37.70
C PRO A 592 10.66 -21.39 -39.15
N LEU A 593 11.89 -21.41 -39.67
CA LEU A 593 12.21 -22.00 -40.96
C LEU A 593 12.77 -23.40 -40.71
N SER A 594 11.91 -24.30 -40.21
CA SER A 594 12.32 -25.63 -39.76
C SER A 594 12.69 -26.54 -40.94
N PHE A 595 13.83 -27.23 -40.80
CA PHE A 595 14.31 -28.25 -41.76
C PHE A 595 13.59 -29.60 -41.61
N PHE A 596 13.05 -29.88 -40.42
CA PHE A 596 12.38 -31.13 -40.10
C PHE A 596 10.87 -30.90 -40.01
N PRO A 597 10.04 -31.84 -40.51
CA PRO A 597 8.59 -31.74 -40.38
C PRO A 597 8.20 -31.67 -38.90
N GLU A 598 7.45 -30.63 -38.50
CA GLU A 598 6.85 -30.57 -37.17
C GLU A 598 5.75 -31.64 -37.06
N ASP A 599 5.65 -32.31 -35.90
CA ASP A 599 4.50 -33.15 -35.59
C ASP A 599 3.22 -32.31 -35.70
N GLU A 600 2.16 -32.81 -36.37
CA GLU A 600 0.91 -32.07 -36.56
C GLU A 600 0.32 -31.54 -35.24
N THR A 601 0.52 -32.28 -34.14
CA THR A 601 0.09 -31.88 -32.79
C THR A 601 0.88 -30.71 -32.18
N ASP A 602 2.14 -30.53 -32.58
CA ASP A 602 2.96 -29.38 -32.18
C ASP A 602 2.61 -28.15 -33.02
N SER A 603 2.27 -28.32 -34.30
CA SER A 603 2.01 -27.23 -35.26
C SER A 603 0.87 -26.27 -34.88
N VAL A 604 -0.15 -26.75 -34.16
CA VAL A 604 -1.28 -25.91 -33.68
C VAL A 604 -0.82 -24.99 -32.54
N ILE A 605 0.16 -25.42 -31.75
CA ILE A 605 0.69 -24.69 -30.60
C ILE A 605 1.66 -23.59 -31.05
N THR A 606 2.32 -23.74 -32.21
CA THR A 606 3.42 -22.87 -32.69
C THR A 606 2.97 -21.64 -33.50
N ARG A 607 1.66 -21.42 -33.73
CA ARG A 607 1.17 -20.31 -34.57
C ARG A 607 1.36 -18.95 -33.89
N ILE A 608 2.37 -18.20 -34.33
CA ILE A 608 2.77 -16.92 -33.71
C ILE A 608 1.65 -15.86 -33.64
N TYR A 609 0.72 -15.86 -34.61
CA TYR A 609 -0.41 -14.92 -34.68
C TYR A 609 -1.59 -15.31 -33.77
N GLU A 610 -1.58 -16.51 -33.18
CA GLU A 610 -2.56 -16.95 -32.17
C GLU A 610 -1.95 -16.90 -30.75
N GLN A 611 -0.62 -16.86 -30.64
CA GLN A 611 0.11 -16.86 -29.37
C GLN A 611 0.09 -15.49 -28.70
N LYS A 612 -0.54 -15.40 -27.53
CA LYS A 612 -0.57 -14.18 -26.72
C LYS A 612 0.73 -14.00 -25.94
N VAL A 613 1.26 -12.77 -25.93
CA VAL A 613 2.51 -12.41 -25.25
C VAL A 613 2.45 -12.73 -23.75
N TRP A 614 1.37 -12.29 -23.08
CA TRP A 614 1.20 -12.54 -21.65
C TRP A 614 1.11 -14.04 -21.32
N HIS A 615 0.58 -14.84 -22.25
CA HIS A 615 0.45 -16.28 -22.06
C HIS A 615 1.81 -16.97 -22.19
N ALA A 616 2.63 -16.59 -23.17
CA ALA A 616 4.01 -17.08 -23.29
C ALA A 616 4.84 -16.74 -22.03
N ALA A 617 4.73 -15.49 -21.55
CA ALA A 617 5.35 -15.05 -20.31
C ALA A 617 4.92 -15.91 -19.10
N ARG A 618 3.61 -16.17 -18.97
CA ARG A 618 3.06 -17.00 -17.89
C ARG A 618 3.50 -18.45 -17.98
N CYS A 619 3.51 -19.04 -19.17
CA CYS A 619 3.95 -20.43 -19.37
C CYS A 619 5.42 -20.60 -18.97
N SER A 620 6.26 -19.65 -19.37
CA SER A 620 7.67 -19.66 -19.03
C SER A 620 7.91 -19.49 -17.53
N GLY A 621 7.14 -18.64 -16.85
CA GLY A 621 7.30 -18.39 -15.40
C GLY A 621 6.50 -19.33 -14.48
N ALA A 622 5.90 -20.41 -15.00
CA ALA A 622 5.07 -21.33 -14.23
C ALA A 622 5.90 -22.29 -13.34
N ALA A 623 6.71 -21.73 -12.44
CA ALA A 623 7.65 -22.47 -11.60
C ALA A 623 6.91 -23.53 -10.75
N PRO A 624 7.25 -24.83 -10.89
CA PRO A 624 6.64 -25.89 -10.09
C PRO A 624 6.80 -25.61 -8.59
N THR A 625 5.84 -26.04 -7.77
CA THR A 625 5.71 -25.73 -6.33
C THR A 625 5.29 -24.29 -5.99
N PHE A 626 5.57 -23.31 -6.86
CA PHE A 626 5.13 -21.92 -6.69
C PHE A 626 3.80 -21.66 -7.39
N PHE A 627 3.65 -22.13 -8.63
CA PHE A 627 2.44 -21.94 -9.43
C PHE A 627 1.89 -23.26 -9.95
N ARG A 628 0.59 -23.24 -10.30
CA ARG A 628 -0.03 -24.33 -11.06
C ARG A 628 0.41 -24.28 -12.53
N PRO A 629 0.47 -25.43 -13.23
CA PRO A 629 0.79 -25.48 -14.66
C PRO A 629 -0.09 -24.55 -15.51
N SER A 630 0.48 -24.04 -16.60
CA SER A 630 -0.24 -23.22 -17.58
C SER A 630 -0.77 -24.05 -18.73
N GLY A 631 -1.97 -24.58 -18.59
CA GLY A 631 -2.48 -25.55 -19.54
C GLY A 631 -1.53 -26.75 -19.61
N LEU A 632 -0.78 -26.86 -20.72
CA LEU A 632 0.17 -27.95 -20.98
C LEU A 632 1.61 -27.63 -20.54
N PHE A 633 1.88 -26.41 -20.09
CA PHE A 633 3.23 -25.90 -19.89
C PHE A 633 3.64 -25.80 -18.41
N LEU A 634 4.92 -26.08 -18.18
CA LEU A 634 5.66 -25.79 -16.94
C LEU A 634 6.79 -24.79 -17.25
N ASP A 635 7.38 -24.24 -16.19
CA ASP A 635 8.54 -23.35 -16.29
C ASP A 635 9.67 -23.95 -17.15
N GLY A 636 10.22 -23.12 -18.04
CA GLY A 636 11.37 -23.47 -18.88
C GLY A 636 12.61 -23.84 -18.07
N GLY A 637 12.71 -23.39 -16.83
CA GLY A 637 13.81 -23.67 -15.91
C GLY A 637 14.02 -25.15 -15.59
N LEU A 638 13.04 -26.01 -15.87
CA LEU A 638 13.19 -27.46 -15.76
C LEU A 638 14.03 -28.11 -16.87
N MET A 639 14.26 -27.42 -17.99
CA MET A 639 15.04 -27.96 -19.11
C MET A 639 16.09 -26.98 -19.65
N SER A 640 15.82 -25.68 -19.61
CA SER A 640 16.65 -24.63 -20.22
C SER A 640 16.66 -23.39 -19.32
N ASN A 641 17.12 -23.51 -18.07
CA ASN A 641 17.11 -22.37 -17.14
C ASN A 641 18.10 -21.26 -17.54
N ASN A 642 19.21 -21.64 -18.17
CA ASN A 642 20.06 -20.76 -18.94
C ASN A 642 19.79 -21.04 -20.44
N PRO A 643 19.11 -20.14 -21.17
CA PRO A 643 18.65 -20.43 -22.53
C PRO A 643 19.77 -20.34 -23.58
N THR A 644 21.02 -20.08 -23.20
CA THR A 644 22.08 -19.73 -24.17
C THR A 644 22.32 -20.82 -25.20
N LEU A 645 22.42 -22.09 -24.78
CA LEU A 645 22.65 -23.19 -25.70
C LEU A 645 21.46 -23.43 -26.64
N ASP A 646 20.24 -23.39 -26.11
CA ASP A 646 19.02 -23.59 -26.90
C ASP A 646 18.80 -22.45 -27.89
N VAL A 647 19.13 -21.21 -27.52
CA VAL A 647 19.10 -20.05 -28.42
C VAL A 647 20.14 -20.20 -29.53
N LEU A 648 21.36 -20.64 -29.22
CA LEU A 648 22.38 -20.90 -30.25
C LEU A 648 21.96 -22.01 -31.21
N ALA A 649 21.36 -23.09 -30.69
CA ALA A 649 20.83 -24.18 -31.50
C ALA A 649 19.69 -23.68 -32.41
N GLU A 650 18.77 -22.88 -31.88
CA GLU A 650 17.67 -22.28 -32.62
C GLU A 650 18.17 -21.35 -33.74
N ILE A 651 19.13 -20.46 -33.45
CA ILE A 651 19.70 -19.56 -34.47
C ILE A 651 20.37 -20.37 -35.59
N ASN A 652 21.09 -21.45 -35.23
CA ASN A 652 21.67 -22.33 -36.23
C ASN A 652 20.61 -23.01 -37.11
N GLN A 653 19.52 -23.52 -36.51
CA GLN A 653 18.41 -24.10 -37.27
C GLN A 653 17.73 -23.07 -38.17
N TYR A 654 17.50 -21.86 -37.67
CA TYR A 654 16.95 -20.76 -38.43
C TYR A 654 17.84 -20.39 -39.64
N ASN A 655 19.15 -20.35 -39.45
CA ASN A 655 20.12 -20.09 -40.52
C ASN A 655 20.11 -21.17 -41.60
N LEU A 656 20.04 -22.45 -41.22
CA LEU A 656 19.89 -23.54 -42.21
C LEU A 656 18.61 -23.38 -43.04
N GLY A 657 17.51 -22.99 -42.40
CA GLY A 657 16.26 -22.66 -43.08
C GLY A 657 16.38 -21.45 -44.02
N LEU A 658 17.08 -20.38 -43.61
CA LEU A 658 17.37 -19.23 -44.46
C LEU A 658 18.15 -19.64 -45.71
N GLU A 659 19.22 -20.42 -45.54
CA GLU A 659 20.09 -20.86 -46.63
C GLU A 659 19.32 -21.68 -47.67
N GLN A 660 18.42 -22.57 -47.24
CA GLN A 660 17.58 -23.36 -48.15
C GLN A 660 16.58 -22.51 -48.94
N ASN A 661 16.13 -21.41 -48.35
CA ASN A 661 15.28 -20.43 -49.01
C ASN A 661 16.09 -19.37 -49.78
N ASN A 662 17.40 -19.59 -49.99
CA ASN A 662 18.33 -18.67 -50.64
C ASN A 662 18.39 -17.26 -50.00
N MET A 663 18.19 -17.20 -48.68
CA MET A 663 18.32 -15.99 -47.88
C MET A 663 19.68 -15.98 -47.14
N PRO A 664 20.26 -14.79 -46.88
CA PRO A 664 21.55 -14.68 -46.21
C PRO A 664 21.45 -15.13 -44.75
N SER A 665 22.39 -15.96 -44.29
CA SER A 665 22.43 -16.42 -42.91
C SER A 665 22.83 -15.32 -41.93
N GLU A 666 22.29 -15.41 -40.72
CA GLU A 666 22.54 -14.49 -39.64
C GLU A 666 23.77 -14.93 -38.83
N HIS A 667 24.96 -14.56 -39.31
CA HIS A 667 26.21 -14.84 -38.62
C HIS A 667 26.27 -14.18 -37.25
N LEU A 668 26.69 -14.92 -36.22
CA LEU A 668 26.82 -14.43 -34.86
C LEU A 668 28.07 -13.57 -34.70
N GLY A 669 27.94 -12.39 -34.08
CA GLY A 669 29.04 -11.48 -33.78
C GLY A 669 29.32 -11.32 -32.28
N LEU A 670 28.35 -11.61 -31.42
CA LEU A 670 28.46 -11.45 -29.97
C LEU A 670 27.37 -12.25 -29.26
N VAL A 671 27.73 -12.92 -28.17
CA VAL A 671 26.77 -13.57 -27.28
C VAL A 671 26.96 -13.06 -25.84
N VAL A 672 25.88 -12.60 -25.22
CA VAL A 672 25.87 -12.12 -23.84
C VAL A 672 24.87 -12.95 -23.04
N SER A 673 25.33 -13.56 -21.94
CA SER A 673 24.50 -14.31 -21.01
C SER A 673 24.52 -13.63 -19.64
N LEU A 674 23.34 -13.32 -19.09
CA LEU A 674 23.19 -12.66 -17.80
C LEU A 674 22.51 -13.60 -16.81
N GLY A 675 23.11 -13.76 -15.63
CA GLY A 675 22.62 -14.62 -14.56
C GLY A 675 21.93 -13.85 -13.43
N THR A 676 21.06 -14.54 -12.69
CA THR A 676 20.26 -13.96 -11.58
C THR A 676 20.97 -14.02 -10.22
N GLY A 677 22.30 -14.00 -10.19
CA GLY A 677 23.13 -14.17 -8.99
C GLY A 677 23.49 -15.63 -8.68
N ARG A 678 24.72 -15.82 -8.19
CA ARG A 678 25.24 -17.12 -7.72
C ARG A 678 25.03 -17.23 -6.20
N PRO A 679 24.30 -18.24 -5.69
CA PRO A 679 24.20 -18.46 -4.26
C PRO A 679 25.58 -18.89 -3.69
N PRO A 680 25.81 -18.73 -2.38
CA PRO A 680 27.03 -19.20 -1.74
C PRO A 680 27.08 -20.75 -1.72
N THR A 681 28.29 -21.31 -1.87
CA THR A 681 28.49 -22.75 -1.75
C THR A 681 28.38 -23.19 -0.29
N VAL A 682 27.42 -24.06 0.02
CA VAL A 682 27.20 -24.60 1.37
C VAL A 682 27.56 -26.08 1.42
N PRO A 683 28.41 -26.54 2.36
CA PRO A 683 28.74 -27.95 2.50
C PRO A 683 27.54 -28.75 3.01
N ILE A 684 27.20 -29.84 2.32
CA ILE A 684 26.14 -30.77 2.73
C ILE A 684 26.77 -31.89 3.58
N LYS A 685 26.22 -32.09 4.79
CA LYS A 685 26.83 -32.98 5.81
C LYS A 685 26.60 -34.48 5.56
N SER A 686 25.52 -34.88 4.89
CA SER A 686 25.29 -36.24 4.40
C SER A 686 24.09 -36.30 3.45
N VAL A 687 24.14 -37.22 2.47
CA VAL A 687 23.01 -37.60 1.61
C VAL A 687 22.83 -39.11 1.78
N ASP A 688 22.39 -39.51 2.98
CA ASP A 688 22.12 -40.92 3.27
C ASP A 688 20.63 -41.19 3.05
N VAL A 689 20.33 -42.06 2.08
CA VAL A 689 18.97 -42.44 1.66
C VAL A 689 18.80 -43.96 1.75
N PHE A 690 19.47 -44.63 2.69
CA PHE A 690 19.26 -46.06 2.92
C PHE A 690 17.91 -46.37 3.57
N ARG A 691 17.43 -47.62 3.36
CA ARG A 691 16.17 -48.14 3.88
C ARG A 691 16.25 -48.20 5.41
N PRO A 692 15.35 -47.54 6.16
CA PRO A 692 15.52 -47.37 7.60
C PRO A 692 15.18 -48.65 8.38
N ASP A 693 16.08 -49.06 9.29
CA ASP A 693 15.88 -50.20 10.19
C ASP A 693 15.25 -49.81 11.54
N SER A 694 15.17 -48.51 11.87
CA SER A 694 14.54 -47.98 13.08
C SER A 694 13.70 -46.71 12.85
N LEU A 695 12.85 -46.33 13.83
CA LEU A 695 12.02 -45.11 13.75
C LEU A 695 12.84 -43.81 13.66
N LEU A 696 14.03 -43.76 14.27
CA LEU A 696 14.97 -42.63 14.14
C LEU A 696 15.59 -42.59 12.73
N ASP A 697 15.77 -43.75 12.09
CA ASP A 697 16.30 -43.84 10.74
C ASP A 697 15.26 -43.43 9.69
N VAL A 698 13.95 -43.56 9.97
CA VAL A 698 12.89 -43.04 9.09
C VAL A 698 12.97 -41.53 8.96
N ALA A 699 13.21 -40.80 10.06
CA ALA A 699 13.36 -39.35 10.04
C ALA A 699 14.64 -38.92 9.28
N ARG A 700 15.75 -39.65 9.46
CA ARG A 700 17.00 -39.43 8.72
C ARG A 700 16.85 -39.74 7.22
N CYS A 701 16.16 -40.83 6.88
CA CYS A 701 15.85 -41.21 5.50
C CYS A 701 14.96 -40.16 4.83
N ALA A 702 13.90 -39.68 5.51
CA ALA A 702 13.04 -38.62 4.98
C ALA A 702 13.82 -37.30 4.74
N ALA A 703 14.71 -36.93 5.68
CA ALA A 703 15.61 -35.79 5.49
C ALA A 703 16.59 -36.02 4.33
N GLY A 704 17.10 -37.25 4.16
CA GLY A 704 17.95 -37.65 3.05
C GLY A 704 17.25 -37.60 1.69
N VAL A 705 16.02 -38.11 1.58
CA VAL A 705 15.18 -38.04 0.38
C VAL A 705 14.90 -36.59 -0.01
N SER A 706 14.53 -35.74 0.97
CA SER A 706 14.30 -34.31 0.73
C SER A 706 15.57 -33.60 0.25
N THR A 707 16.71 -33.89 0.88
CA THR A 707 18.02 -33.35 0.47
C THR A 707 18.40 -33.78 -0.95
N LEU A 708 18.18 -35.06 -1.29
CA LEU A 708 18.41 -35.58 -2.64
C LEU A 708 17.48 -34.93 -3.67
N GLY A 709 16.20 -34.76 -3.34
CA GLY A 709 15.24 -34.06 -4.20
C GLY A 709 15.65 -32.61 -4.48
N ASN A 710 16.09 -31.89 -3.45
CA ASN A 710 16.61 -30.52 -3.60
C ASN A 710 17.90 -30.47 -4.42
N LEU A 711 18.78 -31.47 -4.28
CA LEU A 711 20.00 -31.60 -5.10
C LEU A 711 19.67 -31.86 -6.58
N ILE A 712 18.69 -32.72 -6.87
CA ILE A 712 18.24 -32.96 -8.24
C ILE A 712 17.64 -31.68 -8.80
N LEU A 713 16.73 -31.04 -8.06
CA LEU A 713 16.11 -29.79 -8.49
C LEU A 713 17.17 -28.71 -8.77
N SER A 714 18.14 -28.54 -7.87
CA SER A 714 19.19 -27.53 -8.03
C SER A 714 20.09 -27.79 -9.24
N GLN A 715 20.38 -29.05 -9.57
CA GLN A 715 21.12 -29.42 -10.78
C GLN A 715 20.29 -29.20 -12.05
N VAL A 716 19.01 -29.59 -12.04
CA VAL A 716 18.12 -29.40 -13.20
C VAL A 716 17.90 -27.91 -13.49
N THR A 717 17.75 -27.10 -12.45
CA THR A 717 17.56 -25.65 -12.59
C THR A 717 18.88 -24.87 -12.55
N ASN A 718 20.04 -25.52 -12.69
CA ASN A 718 21.32 -24.83 -12.62
C ASN A 718 21.49 -23.90 -13.84
N THR A 719 21.84 -22.65 -13.59
CA THR A 719 22.08 -21.64 -14.63
C THR A 719 23.56 -21.35 -14.86
N ASP A 720 24.43 -21.86 -13.98
CA ASP A 720 25.86 -21.64 -13.99
C ASP A 720 26.65 -22.96 -14.08
N ASP A 721 27.98 -22.86 -14.08
CA ASP A 721 28.92 -23.99 -14.25
C ASP A 721 28.82 -24.65 -15.63
N ARG A 722 28.07 -25.74 -15.76
CA ARG A 722 28.06 -26.63 -16.94
C ARG A 722 27.45 -25.97 -18.18
N PRO A 723 26.25 -25.35 -18.13
CA PRO A 723 25.68 -24.67 -19.29
C PRO A 723 26.57 -23.54 -19.79
N VAL A 724 27.17 -22.79 -18.87
CA VAL A 724 28.08 -21.66 -19.17
C VAL A 724 29.37 -22.17 -19.83
N LEU A 725 30.00 -23.23 -19.29
CA LEU A 725 31.18 -23.84 -19.89
C LEU A 725 30.92 -24.35 -21.31
N GLN A 726 29.79 -25.03 -21.51
CA GLN A 726 29.37 -25.51 -22.82
C GLN A 726 29.18 -24.34 -23.78
N ALA A 727 28.33 -23.36 -23.43
CA ALA A 727 28.04 -22.21 -24.28
C ALA A 727 29.31 -21.46 -24.68
N ARG A 728 30.23 -21.23 -23.73
CA ARG A 728 31.55 -20.63 -23.99
C ARG A 728 32.37 -21.45 -24.97
N SER A 729 32.46 -22.76 -24.77
CA SER A 729 33.26 -23.64 -25.63
C SER A 729 32.76 -23.62 -27.06
N TRP A 730 31.43 -23.66 -27.26
CA TRP A 730 30.81 -23.55 -28.58
C TRP A 730 31.04 -22.17 -29.22
N CYS A 731 30.87 -21.08 -28.47
CA CYS A 731 31.18 -19.73 -28.97
C CYS A 731 32.64 -19.60 -29.37
N ASN A 732 33.56 -20.19 -28.59
CA ASN A 732 34.99 -20.19 -28.90
C ASN A 732 35.31 -20.96 -30.19
N MET A 733 34.66 -22.11 -30.41
CA MET A 733 34.76 -22.84 -31.68
C MET A 733 34.26 -22.02 -32.87
N LEU A 734 33.20 -21.23 -32.67
CA LEU A 734 32.64 -20.33 -33.69
C LEU A 734 33.39 -19.00 -33.82
N LYS A 735 34.45 -18.77 -33.03
CA LYS A 735 35.18 -17.50 -32.95
C LYS A 735 34.28 -16.30 -32.60
N VAL A 736 33.27 -16.53 -31.78
CA VAL A 736 32.32 -15.51 -31.32
C VAL A 736 32.64 -15.12 -29.87
N PRO A 737 32.83 -13.82 -29.56
CA PRO A 737 32.98 -13.36 -28.18
C PRO A 737 31.77 -13.72 -27.32
N TYR A 738 32.01 -14.35 -26.17
CA TYR A 738 30.99 -14.74 -25.19
C TYR A 738 31.19 -14.01 -23.85
N PHE A 739 30.21 -13.25 -23.39
CA PHE A 739 30.24 -12.57 -22.10
C PHE A 739 29.22 -13.18 -21.14
N ARG A 740 29.70 -13.62 -19.96
CA ARG A 740 28.85 -14.04 -18.84
C ARG A 740 28.96 -13.02 -17.70
N PHE A 741 27.84 -12.51 -17.20
CA PHE A 741 27.83 -11.70 -15.98
C PHE A 741 26.87 -12.29 -14.97
N ASN A 742 27.39 -12.67 -13.80
CA ASN A 742 26.60 -13.27 -12.73
C ASN A 742 27.24 -12.99 -11.35
N PRO A 743 26.72 -12.03 -10.56
CA PRO A 743 27.34 -11.63 -9.30
C PRO A 743 27.28 -12.75 -8.26
N GLN A 744 28.32 -12.87 -7.43
CA GLN A 744 28.28 -13.72 -6.25
C GLN A 744 27.41 -13.06 -5.17
N LEU A 745 26.43 -13.80 -4.66
CA LEU A 745 25.56 -13.37 -3.57
C LEU A 745 26.09 -13.86 -2.22
N SER A 746 25.82 -13.10 -1.16
CA SER A 746 26.21 -13.48 0.21
C SER A 746 25.32 -14.56 0.84
N GLU A 747 24.09 -14.70 0.37
CA GLU A 747 23.10 -15.64 0.87
C GLU A 747 22.28 -16.28 -0.27
N ASP A 748 21.65 -17.43 0.01
CA ASP A 748 20.77 -18.10 -0.95
C ASP A 748 19.37 -17.47 -0.92
N ILE A 749 19.12 -16.57 -1.88
CA ILE A 749 17.87 -15.82 -1.98
C ILE A 749 16.81 -16.67 -2.69
N GLN A 750 15.71 -16.92 -1.97
CA GLN A 750 14.56 -17.67 -2.48
C GLN A 750 13.86 -16.95 -3.65
N LEU A 751 13.26 -17.74 -4.55
CA LEU A 751 12.61 -17.24 -5.77
C LEU A 751 11.44 -16.27 -5.51
N ASP A 752 10.77 -16.40 -4.36
CA ASP A 752 9.64 -15.60 -3.88
C ASP A 752 10.00 -14.74 -2.67
N CYS A 753 11.26 -14.29 -2.55
CA CYS A 753 11.65 -13.38 -1.47
C CYS A 753 10.84 -12.08 -1.51
N HIS A 754 10.27 -11.70 -0.36
CA HIS A 754 9.51 -10.46 -0.17
C HIS A 754 10.26 -9.40 0.63
N ASP A 755 11.33 -9.78 1.34
CA ASP A 755 12.03 -8.88 2.25
C ASP A 755 12.81 -7.84 1.44
N SER A 756 12.33 -6.60 1.47
CA SER A 756 12.94 -5.47 0.78
C SER A 756 14.39 -5.25 1.19
N LYS A 757 14.79 -5.58 2.43
CA LYS A 757 16.19 -5.44 2.87
C LYS A 757 17.10 -6.45 2.19
N VAL A 758 16.68 -7.72 2.12
CA VAL A 758 17.40 -8.79 1.42
C VAL A 758 17.53 -8.45 -0.07
N ILE A 759 16.45 -8.00 -0.69
CA ILE A 759 16.45 -7.60 -2.11
C ILE A 759 17.36 -6.39 -2.35
N VAL A 760 17.33 -5.37 -1.48
CA VAL A 760 18.22 -4.20 -1.57
C VAL A 760 19.67 -4.61 -1.37
N ASN A 761 19.98 -5.55 -0.47
CA ASN A 761 21.32 -6.08 -0.30
C ASN A 761 21.81 -6.84 -1.55
N MET A 762 20.98 -7.70 -2.14
CA MET A 762 21.26 -8.38 -3.41
C MET A 762 21.58 -7.39 -4.54
N LEU A 763 20.80 -6.32 -4.64
CA LEU A 763 21.03 -5.25 -5.62
C LEU A 763 22.30 -4.45 -5.31
N TRP A 764 22.62 -4.25 -4.03
CA TRP A 764 23.88 -3.63 -3.60
C TRP A 764 25.10 -4.48 -3.96
N GLU A 765 25.03 -5.80 -3.75
CA GLU A 765 26.07 -6.75 -4.15
C GLU A 765 26.24 -6.78 -5.67
N THR A 766 25.14 -6.74 -6.41
CA THR A 766 25.16 -6.61 -7.87
C THR A 766 25.82 -5.30 -8.31
N GLN A 767 25.51 -4.18 -7.65
CA GLN A 767 26.14 -2.90 -7.92
C GLN A 767 27.65 -2.93 -7.62
N SER A 768 28.05 -3.56 -6.52
CA SER A 768 29.46 -3.74 -6.15
C SER A 768 30.20 -4.59 -7.19
N TYR A 769 29.56 -5.68 -7.67
CA TYR A 769 30.07 -6.50 -8.76
C TYR A 769 30.25 -5.72 -10.06
N ILE A 770 29.29 -4.86 -10.43
CA ILE A 770 29.36 -3.99 -11.60
C ILE A 770 30.58 -3.06 -11.51
N VAL A 771 30.81 -2.46 -10.35
CA VAL A 771 31.96 -1.57 -10.11
C VAL A 771 33.27 -2.35 -10.25
N ALA A 772 33.36 -3.52 -9.62
CA ALA A 772 34.54 -4.40 -9.70
C ALA A 772 34.84 -4.88 -11.13
N ASN A 773 33.80 -5.10 -11.95
CA ASN A 773 33.91 -5.57 -13.33
C ASN A 773 33.77 -4.45 -14.38
N SER A 774 33.98 -3.19 -13.98
CA SER A 774 33.71 -2.03 -14.84
C SER A 774 34.49 -2.05 -16.16
N ALA A 775 35.75 -2.50 -16.16
CA ALA A 775 36.56 -2.62 -17.38
C ALA A 775 35.97 -3.66 -18.35
N ARG A 776 35.56 -4.82 -17.85
CA ARG A 776 34.96 -5.90 -18.65
C ARG A 776 33.60 -5.50 -19.24
N ILE A 777 32.78 -4.78 -18.47
CA ILE A 777 31.53 -4.19 -18.98
C ILE A 777 31.83 -3.16 -20.06
N GLN A 778 32.89 -2.36 -19.92
CA GLN A 778 33.28 -1.40 -20.96
C GLN A 778 33.67 -2.10 -22.26
N THR A 779 34.44 -3.20 -22.19
CA THR A 779 34.76 -4.03 -23.37
C THR A 779 33.49 -4.52 -24.07
N LEU A 780 32.50 -5.03 -23.33
CA LEU A 780 31.20 -5.41 -23.89
C LEU A 780 30.52 -4.22 -24.59
N VAL A 781 30.47 -3.05 -23.95
CA VAL A 781 29.85 -1.83 -24.49
C VAL A 781 30.50 -1.46 -25.83
N ASP A 782 31.80 -1.61 -25.96
CA ASP A 782 32.52 -1.31 -27.20
C ASP A 782 32.12 -2.28 -28.33
N PHE A 783 31.86 -3.57 -28.04
CA PHE A 783 31.26 -4.50 -29.01
C PHE A 783 29.82 -4.14 -29.36
N LEU A 784 29.03 -3.65 -28.39
CA LEU A 784 27.64 -3.26 -28.65
C LEU A 784 27.52 -1.99 -29.49
N LYS A 785 28.50 -1.08 -29.42
CA LYS A 785 28.53 0.16 -30.21
C LYS A 785 29.00 -0.03 -31.66
N LYS A 786 29.79 -1.07 -31.93
CA LYS A 786 30.19 -1.48 -33.29
C LYS A 786 29.00 -2.07 -34.04
#